data_AF-A0A959N6M4-F1
#
_entry.id   AF-A0A959N6M4-F1
#
_cell.length_a   1.000
_cell.length_b   1.000
_cell.length_c   1.000
_cell.angle_alpha   90.00
_cell.angle_beta   90.00
_cell.angle_gamma   90.00
#
_symmetry.space_group_name_H-M   'P 1'
#
loop_
_entity.id
_entity.type
_entity.pdbx_description
1 polymer ?
#
loop_
_entity_poly.entity_id
_entity_poly.type
_entity_poly.pdbx_seq_one_letter_code
_entity_poly.pdbx_strand_id
1 'polypeptide(L)'
;MKMHSRIIVFLFFILLISYPFLLSHAQAKTNDEIKELVQKFKTQSRGPYKAIRWFCPDGSTVPPDQRCPEPGGVQRAQYKDEVVSLAKTNKIYLGQILSATKLEDFLDEQNQYSRLKQYQIESYLKLIDNGWVNQKAKFYRGAIQVEDEQNWGRSFLQEILAKDKLVSENFYLIRSAANDIPHKGDTKNAEKVRAISKTLSDTIPSFMSLRVKLHGNPEEKDIQSVKQYVKDNNKKLTEDQKKEFVKLVDEMNKMYAPIELGFLTKLIKPLPKDSEVKTKTKNFINSKKSLGELSEIDYNTLSDILLKIRTETLKYKKGNTRLDLLDLSLTLENILFTELNTWAPKTLSELLKKNYCLAQTLAGIGNLELWEWEKVKLTLTANSVDKKNIDELIQVNELSKRIIEWSANMIRSTYGNELNLFLGFEPIAHGFIDDKIRASVLLFYGNTVSQLNEFVMKEIGQKNEVLNLANQNQIKGLNPGYAKGELVVIKGLAEDVEFKSDKIYAFEKPLADLKPVAGLLTVSEGNLISHIQLLARNLGIPNATLSQESLDDLMKFNGKKVFYAVSRKGKVIMKLEKDMTEIEKNLFAVKKEITEIFNVPTDKLKLNENKIIDLRKLKSKDSGVLCGPKAANLGQLKSMFPDNVVEGFVIPFGTFKEHMNQMIPGK
;
A
#
# COMPACT_ATOMS: atom_id res chain seq x y z
N MET A 1 -42.83 -59.21 2.68
CA MET A 1 -41.51 -58.74 2.18
C MET A 1 -41.54 -57.52 1.24
N LYS A 2 -42.63 -57.19 0.54
CA LYS A 2 -42.68 -56.01 -0.38
C LYS A 2 -42.97 -54.65 0.29
N MET A 3 -43.55 -54.64 1.49
CA MET A 3 -43.92 -53.38 2.17
C MET A 3 -42.75 -52.72 2.90
N HIS A 4 -41.83 -53.51 3.46
CA HIS A 4 -40.63 -52.97 4.15
C HIS A 4 -39.60 -52.37 3.18
N SER A 5 -39.50 -52.90 1.96
CA SER A 5 -38.59 -52.36 0.93
C SER A 5 -39.01 -50.96 0.44
N ARG A 6 -40.32 -50.67 0.38
CA ARG A 6 -40.82 -49.34 -0.01
C ARG A 6 -40.62 -48.27 1.08
N ILE A 7 -40.72 -48.66 2.35
CA ILE A 7 -40.50 -47.75 3.49
C ILE A 7 -39.02 -47.37 3.60
N ILE A 8 -38.10 -48.31 3.37
CA ILE A 8 -36.65 -48.05 3.41
C ILE A 8 -36.22 -47.14 2.26
N VAL A 9 -36.76 -47.32 1.05
CA VAL A 9 -36.48 -46.44 -0.10
C VAL A 9 -37.03 -45.03 0.13
N PHE A 10 -38.21 -44.89 0.74
CA PHE A 10 -38.80 -43.59 1.06
C PHE A 10 -38.03 -42.85 2.17
N LEU A 11 -37.53 -43.56 3.19
CA LEU A 11 -36.64 -43.02 4.22
C LEU A 11 -35.28 -42.60 3.66
N PHE A 12 -34.71 -43.35 2.70
CA PHE A 12 -33.46 -42.97 2.02
C PHE A 12 -33.64 -41.72 1.15
N PHE A 13 -34.80 -41.58 0.50
CA PHE A 13 -35.12 -40.42 -0.34
C PHE A 13 -35.35 -39.15 0.51
N ILE A 14 -35.99 -39.27 1.68
CA ILE A 14 -36.14 -38.16 2.64
C ILE A 14 -34.76 -37.76 3.21
N LEU A 15 -33.88 -38.72 3.51
CA LEU A 15 -32.52 -38.41 4.00
C LEU A 15 -31.69 -37.67 2.94
N LEU A 16 -31.78 -38.07 1.67
CA LEU A 16 -31.08 -37.42 0.54
C LEU A 16 -31.62 -36.03 0.19
N ILE A 17 -32.92 -35.77 0.40
CA ILE A 17 -33.54 -34.44 0.18
C ILE A 17 -33.31 -33.51 1.38
N SER A 18 -33.05 -34.05 2.57
CA SER A 18 -32.70 -33.25 3.77
C SER A 18 -31.21 -32.89 3.87
N TYR A 19 -30.33 -33.53 3.09
CA TYR A 19 -28.88 -33.27 3.17
C TYR A 19 -28.40 -31.92 2.61
N PRO A 20 -29.04 -31.25 1.61
CA PRO A 20 -28.60 -29.92 1.19
C PRO A 20 -29.07 -28.80 2.14
N PHE A 21 -29.96 -29.07 3.10
CA PHE A 21 -30.46 -28.07 4.05
C PHE A 21 -29.58 -27.87 5.30
N LEU A 22 -28.52 -28.66 5.47
CA LEU A 22 -27.58 -28.53 6.60
C LEU A 22 -26.29 -27.75 6.26
N LEU A 23 -26.15 -27.27 5.02
CA LEU A 23 -25.11 -26.30 4.67
C LEU A 23 -25.65 -24.88 4.80
N SER A 24 -26.02 -24.50 6.01
CA SER A 24 -26.19 -23.11 6.42
C SER A 24 -24.84 -22.41 6.28
N HIS A 25 -24.47 -21.98 5.07
CA HIS A 25 -23.38 -21.04 4.89
C HIS A 25 -23.83 -19.76 5.58
N ALA A 26 -23.25 -19.47 6.75
CA ALA A 26 -23.49 -18.23 7.46
C ALA A 26 -23.32 -17.07 6.47
N GLN A 27 -24.36 -16.26 6.32
CA GLN A 27 -24.38 -15.17 5.34
C GLN A 27 -23.23 -14.20 5.61
N ALA A 28 -22.53 -13.78 4.55
CA ALA A 28 -21.47 -12.79 4.67
C ALA A 28 -22.05 -11.49 5.26
N LYS A 29 -21.35 -10.93 6.25
CA LYS A 29 -21.74 -9.67 6.87
C LYS A 29 -21.62 -8.52 5.87
N THR A 30 -22.57 -7.60 5.92
CA THR A 30 -22.52 -6.35 5.15
C THR A 30 -21.44 -5.41 5.72
N ASN A 31 -21.01 -4.44 4.91
CA ASN A 31 -20.03 -3.45 5.33
C ASN A 31 -20.48 -2.63 6.56
N ASP A 32 -21.78 -2.31 6.65
CA ASP A 32 -22.33 -1.58 7.79
C ASP A 32 -22.27 -2.42 9.08
N GLU A 33 -22.60 -3.71 9.03
CA GLU A 33 -22.45 -4.62 10.17
C GLU A 33 -20.99 -4.76 10.62
N ILE A 34 -20.04 -4.79 9.67
CA ILE A 34 -18.61 -4.87 9.99
C ILE A 34 -18.13 -3.57 10.64
N LYS A 35 -18.60 -2.42 10.13
CA LYS A 35 -18.29 -1.10 10.69
C LYS A 35 -18.77 -1.00 12.14
N GLU A 36 -20.00 -1.44 12.43
CA GLU A 36 -20.51 -1.50 13.80
C GLU A 36 -19.67 -2.41 14.69
N LEU A 37 -19.26 -3.58 14.18
CA LEU A 37 -18.41 -4.52 14.92
C LEU A 37 -17.03 -3.92 15.25
N VAL A 38 -16.42 -3.22 14.30
CA VAL A 38 -15.15 -2.50 14.50
C VAL A 38 -15.30 -1.44 15.59
N GLN A 39 -16.35 -0.61 15.54
CA GLN A 39 -16.61 0.41 16.57
C GLN A 39 -16.86 -0.20 17.95
N LYS A 40 -17.59 -1.33 18.00
CA LYS A 40 -17.76 -2.12 19.22
C LYS A 40 -16.41 -2.58 19.78
N PHE A 41 -15.49 -3.07 18.96
CA PHE A 41 -14.17 -3.49 19.46
C PHE A 41 -13.28 -2.33 19.92
N LYS A 42 -13.32 -1.17 19.25
CA LYS A 42 -12.56 0.03 19.68
C LYS A 42 -12.88 0.42 21.13
N THR A 43 -14.14 0.28 21.55
CA THR A 43 -14.61 0.70 22.88
C THR A 43 -14.47 -0.37 23.97
N GLN A 44 -14.40 -1.65 23.59
CA GLN A 44 -14.37 -2.75 24.56
C GLN A 44 -12.98 -2.95 25.19
N SER A 45 -12.94 -3.19 26.51
CA SER A 45 -11.70 -3.38 27.26
C SER A 45 -10.80 -4.51 26.74
N ARG A 46 -11.40 -5.53 26.10
CA ARG A 46 -10.71 -6.65 25.46
C ARG A 46 -10.76 -6.62 23.93
N GLY A 47 -11.38 -5.60 23.32
CA GLY A 47 -11.47 -5.45 21.86
C GLY A 47 -11.93 -6.73 21.16
N PRO A 48 -11.18 -7.28 20.18
CA PRO A 48 -11.53 -8.51 19.46
C PRO A 48 -11.35 -9.81 20.27
N TYR A 49 -10.86 -9.72 21.51
CA TYR A 49 -10.47 -10.87 22.33
C TYR A 49 -11.51 -11.25 23.40
N LYS A 50 -11.65 -12.55 23.67
CA LYS A 50 -12.61 -13.16 24.59
C LYS A 50 -12.00 -13.37 25.98
N ALA A 51 -10.97 -14.22 26.06
CA ALA A 51 -10.29 -14.59 27.30
C ALA A 51 -8.83 -14.98 27.02
N ILE A 52 -7.97 -14.95 28.04
CA ILE A 52 -6.62 -15.53 27.95
C ILE A 52 -6.71 -17.03 28.18
N ARG A 53 -6.01 -17.83 27.37
CA ARG A 53 -5.95 -19.28 27.47
C ARG A 53 -4.53 -19.76 27.18
N TRP A 54 -4.20 -20.94 27.68
CA TRP A 54 -3.07 -21.73 27.20
C TRP A 54 -3.52 -22.56 26.01
N PHE A 55 -2.76 -22.48 24.92
CA PHE A 55 -2.95 -23.32 23.72
C PHE A 55 -1.83 -24.35 23.71
N CYS A 56 -2.19 -25.61 23.93
CA CYS A 56 -1.24 -26.67 24.20
C CYS A 56 -0.83 -27.41 22.91
N PRO A 57 0.34 -28.06 22.88
CA PRO A 57 0.82 -28.78 21.69
C PRO A 57 -0.10 -29.91 21.22
N ASP A 58 -0.83 -30.53 22.15
CA ASP A 58 -1.83 -31.57 21.90
C ASP A 58 -3.15 -31.04 21.28
N GLY A 59 -3.24 -29.73 21.04
CA GLY A 59 -4.43 -29.06 20.52
C GLY A 59 -5.47 -28.71 21.58
N SER A 60 -5.26 -29.08 22.84
CA SER A 60 -6.15 -28.69 23.93
C SER A 60 -5.99 -27.20 24.28
N THR A 61 -7.05 -26.62 24.85
CA THR A 61 -7.04 -25.23 25.31
C THR A 61 -7.45 -25.19 26.78
N VAL A 62 -6.53 -24.79 27.66
CA VAL A 62 -6.76 -24.78 29.11
C VAL A 62 -6.82 -23.35 29.68
N PRO A 63 -7.54 -23.13 30.79
CA PRO A 63 -7.50 -21.88 31.55
C PRO A 63 -6.08 -21.42 31.92
N PRO A 64 -5.83 -20.10 32.11
CA PRO A 64 -4.50 -19.56 32.37
C PRO A 64 -3.89 -19.98 33.72
N ASP A 65 -4.71 -20.43 34.67
CA ASP A 65 -4.36 -20.99 35.98
C ASP A 65 -3.97 -22.49 35.93
N GLN A 66 -4.20 -23.15 34.80
CA GLN A 66 -3.77 -24.52 34.56
C GLN A 66 -2.49 -24.57 33.72
N ARG A 67 -1.79 -25.70 33.75
CA ARG A 67 -0.64 -25.97 32.87
C ARG A 67 -1.05 -26.90 31.75
N CYS A 68 -0.45 -26.70 30.59
CA CYS A 68 -0.57 -27.66 29.49
C CYS A 68 -0.06 -29.04 29.93
N PRO A 69 -0.69 -30.13 29.45
CA PRO A 69 -0.22 -31.50 29.69
C PRO A 69 1.23 -31.71 29.26
N GLU A 70 1.63 -31.06 28.16
CA GLU A 70 2.99 -31.09 27.62
C GLU A 70 3.64 -29.69 27.63
N PRO A 71 4.97 -29.61 27.84
CA PRO A 71 5.72 -28.36 27.69
C PRO A 71 5.62 -27.81 26.27
N GLY A 72 5.63 -26.47 26.13
CA GLY A 72 5.60 -25.80 24.82
C GLY A 72 4.25 -25.19 24.43
N GLY A 73 3.28 -25.18 25.35
CA GLY A 73 2.06 -24.39 25.17
C GLY A 73 2.34 -22.89 25.11
N VAL A 74 1.50 -22.14 24.39
CA VAL A 74 1.60 -20.69 24.24
C VAL A 74 0.41 -20.01 24.94
N GLN A 75 0.67 -19.02 25.78
CA GLN A 75 -0.39 -18.27 26.45
C GLN A 75 -0.76 -17.03 25.63
N ARG A 76 -2.01 -16.94 25.19
CA ARG A 76 -2.46 -15.78 24.40
C ARG A 76 -3.96 -15.56 24.51
N ALA A 77 -4.44 -14.48 23.92
CA ALA A 77 -5.85 -14.24 23.77
C ALA A 77 -6.52 -15.26 22.82
N GLN A 78 -7.71 -15.72 23.22
CA GLN A 78 -8.69 -16.36 22.36
C GLN A 78 -9.54 -15.29 21.69
N TYR A 79 -9.84 -15.46 20.40
CA TYR A 79 -10.75 -14.59 19.66
C TYR A 79 -12.20 -14.70 20.14
N LYS A 80 -12.94 -13.60 19.99
CA LYS A 80 -14.40 -13.63 20.08
C LYS A 80 -15.02 -14.41 18.92
N ASP A 81 -16.19 -14.99 19.16
CA ASP A 81 -16.88 -15.82 18.17
C ASP A 81 -17.26 -14.99 16.93
N GLU A 82 -17.56 -13.70 17.11
CA GLU A 82 -17.81 -12.77 15.99
C GLU A 82 -16.58 -12.58 15.09
N VAL A 83 -15.36 -12.56 15.65
CA VAL A 83 -14.10 -12.42 14.88
C VAL A 83 -13.81 -13.69 14.10
N VAL A 84 -14.00 -14.85 14.73
CA VAL A 84 -13.82 -16.15 14.07
C VAL A 84 -14.84 -16.33 12.96
N SER A 85 -16.09 -15.92 13.17
CA SER A 85 -17.13 -15.95 12.14
C SER A 85 -16.76 -15.04 10.97
N LEU A 86 -16.34 -13.80 11.24
CA LEU A 86 -15.99 -12.83 10.21
C LEU A 86 -14.83 -13.33 9.32
N ALA A 87 -13.81 -13.95 9.91
CA ALA A 87 -12.71 -14.56 9.17
C ALA A 87 -13.18 -15.69 8.24
N LYS A 88 -14.21 -16.45 8.64
CA LYS A 88 -14.77 -17.55 7.82
C LYS A 88 -15.68 -17.04 6.70
N THR A 89 -16.59 -16.11 7.00
CA THR A 89 -17.64 -15.66 6.07
C THR A 89 -17.16 -14.58 5.11
N ASN A 90 -16.37 -13.62 5.59
CA ASN A 90 -15.97 -12.43 4.85
C ASN A 90 -14.48 -12.41 4.51
N LYS A 91 -13.69 -13.36 5.02
CA LYS A 91 -12.22 -13.37 4.89
C LYS A 91 -11.56 -12.10 5.42
N ILE A 92 -12.17 -11.48 6.44
CA ILE A 92 -11.62 -10.30 7.13
C ILE A 92 -11.04 -10.75 8.47
N TYR A 93 -9.77 -10.45 8.70
CA TYR A 93 -9.03 -10.86 9.88
C TYR A 93 -8.75 -9.64 10.78
N LEU A 94 -9.38 -9.58 11.95
CA LEU A 94 -9.26 -8.45 12.89
C LEU A 94 -8.45 -8.83 14.12
N GLY A 95 -7.54 -7.97 14.57
CA GLY A 95 -6.77 -8.20 15.80
C GLY A 95 -5.83 -9.38 15.67
N GLN A 96 -5.16 -9.50 14.53
CA GLN A 96 -4.36 -10.68 14.22
C GLN A 96 -3.25 -10.92 15.26
N ILE A 97 -3.18 -12.15 15.76
CA ILE A 97 -2.18 -12.70 16.66
C ILE A 97 -1.41 -13.72 15.81
N LEU A 98 -0.13 -13.47 15.54
CA LEU A 98 0.65 -14.28 14.62
C LEU A 98 0.89 -15.67 15.21
N SER A 99 1.27 -15.74 16.49
CA SER A 99 1.44 -17.00 17.23
C SER A 99 0.16 -17.86 17.32
N ALA A 100 -1.00 -17.30 16.95
CA ALA A 100 -2.27 -18.01 16.86
C ALA A 100 -2.55 -18.66 15.50
N THR A 101 -1.71 -18.41 14.51
CA THR A 101 -2.03 -18.65 13.10
C THR A 101 -1.01 -19.62 12.50
N LYS A 102 -1.46 -20.56 11.68
CA LYS A 102 -0.55 -21.42 10.91
C LYS A 102 0.17 -20.59 9.84
N LEU A 103 1.40 -20.96 9.50
CA LEU A 103 2.23 -20.20 8.57
C LEU A 103 1.58 -20.09 7.19
N GLU A 104 0.95 -21.17 6.71
CA GLU A 104 0.27 -21.25 5.42
C GLU A 104 -1.03 -20.44 5.41
N ASP A 105 -1.80 -20.51 6.51
CA ASP A 105 -3.04 -19.75 6.67
C ASP A 105 -2.77 -18.24 6.73
N PHE A 106 -1.62 -17.84 7.28
CA PHE A 106 -1.21 -16.44 7.30
C PHE A 106 -0.66 -15.97 5.95
N LEU A 107 0.14 -16.81 5.28
CA LEU A 107 0.62 -16.52 3.94
C LEU A 107 -0.55 -16.36 2.97
N ASP A 108 -1.57 -17.22 3.08
CA ASP A 108 -2.82 -17.15 2.31
C ASP A 108 -2.62 -17.10 0.78
N GLU A 109 -1.68 -17.92 0.29
CA GLU A 109 -1.29 -17.96 -1.13
C GLU A 109 -2.48 -18.26 -2.06
N GLN A 110 -3.43 -19.07 -1.61
CA GLN A 110 -4.65 -19.42 -2.36
C GLN A 110 -5.56 -18.21 -2.61
N ASN A 111 -5.51 -17.19 -1.76
CA ASN A 111 -6.27 -15.96 -1.88
C ASN A 111 -5.35 -14.76 -2.16
N GLN A 112 -4.31 -14.96 -2.97
CA GLN A 112 -3.38 -13.90 -3.39
C GLN A 112 -2.73 -13.15 -2.22
N TYR A 113 -2.38 -13.88 -1.16
CA TYR A 113 -1.75 -13.35 0.05
C TYR A 113 -2.62 -12.36 0.83
N SER A 114 -3.95 -12.50 0.75
CA SER A 114 -4.90 -11.53 1.31
C SER A 114 -4.68 -11.31 2.81
N ARG A 115 -4.59 -12.39 3.60
CA ARG A 115 -4.41 -12.25 5.05
C ARG A 115 -3.12 -11.52 5.45
N LEU A 116 -2.00 -11.82 4.78
CA LEU A 116 -0.72 -11.13 4.98
C LEU A 116 -0.85 -9.63 4.69
N LYS A 117 -1.47 -9.27 3.56
CA LYS A 117 -1.69 -7.87 3.17
C LYS A 117 -2.61 -7.15 4.16
N GLN A 118 -3.68 -7.82 4.62
CA GLN A 118 -4.57 -7.30 5.66
C GLN A 118 -3.83 -7.05 6.98
N TYR A 119 -2.85 -7.90 7.34
CA TYR A 119 -2.03 -7.66 8.53
C TYR A 119 -1.25 -6.35 8.43
N GLN A 120 -0.70 -6.04 7.25
CA GLN A 120 0.05 -4.81 7.04
C GLN A 120 -0.86 -3.57 7.03
N ILE A 121 -2.08 -3.68 6.47
CA ILE A 121 -3.11 -2.64 6.57
C ILE A 121 -3.53 -2.44 8.04
N GLU A 122 -3.75 -3.52 8.78
CA GLU A 122 -4.06 -3.46 10.21
C GLU A 122 -2.92 -2.81 11.01
N SER A 123 -1.66 -3.10 10.70
CA SER A 123 -0.50 -2.46 11.33
C SER A 123 -0.48 -0.95 11.10
N TYR A 124 -0.78 -0.50 9.88
CA TYR A 124 -0.98 0.93 9.58
C TYR A 124 -2.13 1.53 10.40
N LEU A 125 -3.30 0.88 10.41
CA LEU A 125 -4.47 1.36 11.17
C LEU A 125 -4.16 1.46 12.67
N LYS A 126 -3.45 0.49 13.24
CA LYS A 126 -2.99 0.54 14.63
C LYS A 126 -2.11 1.76 14.90
N LEU A 127 -1.25 2.13 13.95
CA LEU A 127 -0.35 3.28 14.08
C LEU A 127 -1.12 4.61 14.08
N ILE A 128 -2.03 4.79 13.11
CA ILE A 128 -2.75 6.07 12.91
C ILE A 128 -3.98 6.24 13.80
N ASP A 129 -4.60 5.16 14.27
CA ASP A 129 -5.83 5.17 15.07
C ASP A 129 -5.63 4.60 16.48
N ASN A 130 -4.45 4.87 17.07
CA ASN A 130 -4.15 4.59 18.49
C ASN A 130 -4.43 3.13 18.93
N GLY A 131 -4.11 2.17 18.06
CA GLY A 131 -4.36 0.74 18.24
C GLY A 131 -5.60 0.21 17.50
N TRP A 132 -6.36 1.06 16.80
CA TRP A 132 -7.53 0.70 15.99
C TRP A 132 -8.52 -0.20 16.75
N VAL A 133 -8.86 -1.40 16.28
CA VAL A 133 -9.71 -2.36 17.02
C VAL A 133 -9.21 -2.70 18.43
N ASN A 134 -7.95 -2.40 18.73
CA ASN A 134 -7.32 -2.56 20.03
C ASN A 134 -7.13 -1.24 20.80
N GLN A 135 -7.86 -0.16 20.48
CA GLN A 135 -7.73 1.13 21.17
C GLN A 135 -7.74 1.02 22.71
N LYS A 136 -8.69 0.26 23.28
CA LYS A 136 -8.70 -0.12 24.70
C LYS A 136 -7.96 -1.42 24.98
N ALA A 137 -8.03 -2.39 24.06
CA ALA A 137 -7.45 -3.72 24.24
C ALA A 137 -5.92 -3.79 24.18
N LYS A 138 -5.22 -2.72 23.74
CA LYS A 138 -3.76 -2.64 23.81
C LYS A 138 -3.21 -2.73 25.25
N PHE A 139 -4.08 -2.48 26.24
CA PHE A 139 -3.78 -2.65 27.66
C PHE A 139 -4.27 -4.00 28.22
N TYR A 140 -4.82 -4.88 27.38
CA TYR A 140 -5.28 -6.20 27.78
C TYR A 140 -4.09 -7.14 27.99
N ARG A 141 -3.69 -7.28 29.25
CA ARG A 141 -2.53 -8.08 29.66
C ARG A 141 -2.64 -9.53 29.21
N GLY A 142 -1.56 -10.05 28.63
CA GLY A 142 -1.45 -11.45 28.20
C GLY A 142 -2.16 -11.75 26.88
N ALA A 143 -2.71 -10.74 26.19
CA ALA A 143 -3.36 -10.95 24.90
C ALA A 143 -2.38 -11.45 23.83
N ILE A 144 -1.17 -10.89 23.84
CA ILE A 144 -0.08 -11.17 22.91
C ILE A 144 1.22 -11.24 23.71
N GLN A 145 2.03 -12.26 23.45
CA GLN A 145 3.39 -12.39 23.99
C GLN A 145 4.38 -12.05 22.87
N VAL A 146 5.20 -11.01 23.08
CA VAL A 146 6.08 -10.48 22.03
C VAL A 146 7.12 -11.49 21.60
N GLU A 147 7.62 -12.27 22.55
CA GLU A 147 8.62 -13.30 22.33
C GLU A 147 8.06 -14.41 21.40
N ASP A 148 6.79 -14.79 21.60
CA ASP A 148 6.12 -15.78 20.75
C ASP A 148 5.81 -15.24 19.36
N GLU A 149 5.39 -13.97 19.26
CA GLU A 149 5.19 -13.31 17.96
C GLU A 149 6.51 -13.16 17.19
N GLN A 150 7.62 -12.82 17.86
CA GLN A 150 8.95 -12.72 17.26
C GLN A 150 9.46 -14.09 16.77
N ASN A 151 9.31 -15.14 17.59
CA ASN A 151 9.70 -16.49 17.22
C ASN A 151 8.88 -17.01 16.04
N TRP A 152 7.57 -16.76 16.08
CA TRP A 152 6.67 -17.08 14.97
C TRP A 152 7.05 -16.31 13.71
N GLY A 153 7.25 -14.99 13.80
CA GLY A 153 7.56 -14.13 12.67
C GLY A 153 8.89 -14.47 12.02
N ARG A 154 9.89 -14.82 12.84
CA ARG A 154 11.18 -15.35 12.35
C ARG A 154 11.00 -16.66 11.59
N SER A 155 10.22 -17.59 12.14
CA SER A 155 9.95 -18.89 11.49
C SER A 155 9.22 -18.71 10.17
N PHE A 156 8.18 -17.86 10.17
CA PHE A 156 7.41 -17.49 8.98
C PHE A 156 8.29 -16.91 7.87
N LEU A 157 9.08 -15.87 8.18
CA LEU A 157 9.93 -15.21 7.20
C LEU A 157 11.00 -16.18 6.66
N GLN A 158 11.59 -17.01 7.52
CA GLN A 158 12.57 -18.01 7.08
C GLN A 158 11.98 -19.04 6.12
N GLU A 159 10.75 -19.50 6.38
CA GLU A 159 10.08 -20.46 5.50
C GLU A 159 9.73 -19.85 4.14
N ILE A 160 9.10 -18.67 4.11
CA ILE A 160 8.71 -18.04 2.85
C ILE A 160 9.94 -17.61 2.03
N LEU A 161 11.00 -17.15 2.69
CA LEU A 161 12.22 -16.74 2.02
C LEU A 161 12.99 -17.93 1.45
N ALA A 162 12.78 -19.16 1.93
CA ALA A 162 13.35 -20.35 1.32
C ALA A 162 12.72 -20.68 -0.05
N LYS A 163 11.54 -20.12 -0.38
CA LYS A 163 10.79 -20.41 -1.62
C LYS A 163 11.18 -19.43 -2.72
N ASP A 164 12.05 -19.86 -3.65
CA ASP A 164 12.59 -19.02 -4.74
C ASP A 164 11.53 -18.27 -5.55
N LYS A 165 10.51 -19.00 -6.02
CA LYS A 165 9.43 -18.45 -6.85
C LYS A 165 8.69 -17.33 -6.12
N LEU A 166 8.38 -17.56 -4.84
CA LEU A 166 7.69 -16.60 -4.00
C LEU A 166 8.53 -15.32 -3.85
N VAL A 167 9.83 -15.45 -3.58
CA VAL A 167 10.76 -14.32 -3.46
C VAL A 167 10.92 -13.54 -4.77
N SER A 168 11.02 -14.23 -5.91
CA SER A 168 11.20 -13.57 -7.21
C SER A 168 9.95 -12.82 -7.67
N GLU A 169 8.76 -13.37 -7.43
CA GLU A 169 7.49 -12.81 -7.91
C GLU A 169 6.92 -11.74 -6.96
N ASN A 170 7.24 -11.81 -5.66
CA ASN A 170 6.60 -10.99 -4.63
C ASN A 170 7.62 -10.25 -3.75
N PHE A 171 8.79 -9.89 -4.30
CA PHE A 171 9.89 -9.28 -3.52
C PHE A 171 9.43 -8.06 -2.70
N TYR A 172 8.68 -7.14 -3.31
CA TYR A 172 8.18 -5.93 -2.63
C TYR A 172 7.25 -6.28 -1.45
N LEU A 173 6.30 -7.20 -1.64
CA LEU A 173 5.39 -7.66 -0.61
C LEU A 173 6.15 -8.33 0.55
N ILE A 174 7.08 -9.23 0.25
CA ILE A 174 7.83 -9.97 1.28
C ILE A 174 8.77 -9.05 2.05
N ARG A 175 9.45 -8.12 1.36
CA ARG A 175 10.29 -7.12 2.03
C ARG A 175 9.46 -6.19 2.91
N SER A 176 8.28 -5.78 2.44
CA SER A 176 7.33 -5.01 3.24
C SER A 176 6.83 -5.81 4.45
N ALA A 177 6.56 -7.10 4.29
CA ALA A 177 6.17 -7.98 5.37
C ALA A 177 7.28 -8.14 6.41
N ALA A 178 8.55 -8.25 5.99
CA ALA A 178 9.69 -8.27 6.90
C ALA A 178 9.80 -6.98 7.71
N ASN A 179 9.40 -5.83 7.16
CA ASN A 179 9.33 -4.58 7.93
C ASN A 179 8.24 -4.61 9.02
N ASP A 180 7.08 -5.18 8.70
CA ASP A 180 5.87 -5.07 9.53
C ASP A 180 5.72 -6.25 10.53
N ILE A 181 6.35 -7.40 10.26
CA ILE A 181 6.30 -8.61 11.11
C ILE A 181 7.42 -8.56 12.17
N PRO A 182 7.11 -8.70 13.47
CA PRO A 182 8.14 -8.79 14.51
C PRO A 182 8.97 -10.07 14.34
N HIS A 183 10.29 -9.95 14.28
CA HIS A 183 11.20 -11.10 14.14
C HIS A 183 12.64 -10.80 14.61
N LYS A 184 12.99 -9.53 14.73
CA LYS A 184 14.24 -9.06 15.34
C LYS A 184 14.06 -9.23 16.84
N GLY A 185 14.78 -10.20 17.42
CA GLY A 185 14.76 -10.44 18.87
C GLY A 185 15.06 -9.16 19.64
N ASP A 186 14.69 -9.13 20.92
CA ASP A 186 14.82 -7.92 21.72
C ASP A 186 16.23 -7.34 21.70
N THR A 187 16.31 -6.02 21.52
CA THR A 187 17.54 -5.32 21.84
C THR A 187 17.75 -5.42 23.36
N LYS A 188 19.01 -5.48 23.82
CA LYS A 188 19.33 -5.39 25.26
C LYS A 188 18.64 -4.19 25.94
N ASN A 189 18.33 -3.15 25.17
CA ASN A 189 17.65 -1.96 25.65
C ASN A 189 16.13 -2.22 25.81
N ALA A 190 15.49 -2.94 24.89
CA ALA A 190 14.10 -3.37 25.04
C ALA A 190 13.89 -4.29 26.25
N GLU A 191 14.80 -5.24 26.50
CA GLU A 191 14.77 -6.08 27.71
C GLU A 191 14.87 -5.24 28.99
N LYS A 192 15.77 -4.24 29.02
CA LYS A 192 15.91 -3.31 30.15
C LYS A 192 14.69 -2.44 30.33
N VAL A 193 14.09 -1.92 29.25
CA VAL A 193 12.82 -1.16 29.30
C VAL A 193 11.71 -2.03 29.91
N ARG A 194 11.62 -3.31 29.53
CA ARG A 194 10.66 -4.26 30.12
C ARG A 194 10.95 -4.56 31.59
N ALA A 195 12.22 -4.75 31.95
CA ALA A 195 12.63 -5.01 33.33
C ALA A 195 12.34 -3.81 34.26
N ILE A 196 12.75 -2.61 33.87
CA ILE A 196 12.55 -1.38 34.65
C ILE A 196 11.04 -1.06 34.74
N SER A 197 10.31 -1.15 33.62
CA SER A 197 8.85 -0.91 33.63
C SER A 197 8.09 -1.91 34.50
N LYS A 198 8.54 -3.18 34.57
CA LYS A 198 8.00 -4.19 35.50
C LYS A 198 8.22 -3.78 36.95
N THR A 199 9.45 -3.46 37.35
CA THR A 199 9.80 -3.02 38.71
C THR A 199 8.98 -1.80 39.13
N LEU A 200 8.81 -0.83 38.23
CA LEU A 200 7.96 0.34 38.45
C LEU A 200 6.48 -0.03 38.62
N SER A 201 5.95 -0.97 37.81
CA SER A 201 4.55 -1.39 37.92
C SER A 201 4.23 -2.24 39.15
N ASP A 202 5.22 -2.99 39.66
CA ASP A 202 5.07 -3.81 40.86
C ASP A 202 4.94 -2.93 42.12
N THR A 203 5.55 -1.74 42.10
CA THR A 203 5.49 -0.76 43.20
C THR A 203 4.45 0.36 42.98
N ILE A 204 3.99 0.55 41.73
CA ILE A 204 3.03 1.61 41.35
C ILE A 204 1.90 1.00 40.50
N PRO A 205 0.79 0.55 41.13
CA PRO A 205 -0.31 -0.09 40.42
C PRO A 205 -0.93 0.76 39.31
N SER A 206 -0.96 2.10 39.46
CA SER A 206 -1.46 3.03 38.44
C SER A 206 -0.56 3.12 37.20
N PHE A 207 0.69 2.66 37.26
CA PHE A 207 1.61 2.60 36.11
C PHE A 207 1.41 1.32 35.26
N MET A 208 0.65 0.34 35.75
CA MET A 208 0.47 -0.96 35.11
C MET A 208 -0.06 -0.85 33.67
N SER A 209 -0.95 0.10 33.39
CA SER A 209 -1.48 0.34 32.05
C SER A 209 -0.38 0.73 31.06
N LEU A 210 0.48 1.69 31.41
CA LEU A 210 1.61 2.06 30.56
C LEU A 210 2.62 0.92 30.45
N ARG A 211 2.86 0.17 31.53
CA ARG A 211 3.72 -1.02 31.50
C ARG A 211 3.23 -2.08 30.52
N VAL A 212 1.93 -2.35 30.43
CA VAL A 212 1.40 -3.31 29.44
C VAL A 212 1.73 -2.86 28.01
N LYS A 213 1.61 -1.55 27.73
CA LYS A 213 1.98 -0.99 26.42
C LYS A 213 3.48 -1.11 26.15
N LEU A 214 4.33 -0.66 27.08
CA LEU A 214 5.79 -0.71 26.96
C LEU A 214 6.33 -2.15 26.86
N HIS A 215 5.62 -3.12 27.43
CA HIS A 215 5.95 -4.53 27.33
C HIS A 215 5.59 -5.13 25.97
N GLY A 216 4.46 -4.72 25.37
CA GLY A 216 3.95 -5.28 24.13
C GLY A 216 4.56 -4.64 22.88
N ASN A 217 4.49 -3.31 22.78
CA ASN A 217 4.98 -2.57 21.62
C ASN A 217 5.33 -1.13 22.05
N PRO A 218 6.53 -0.91 22.64
CA PRO A 218 6.95 0.43 22.97
C PRO A 218 7.14 1.24 21.68
N GLU A 219 6.69 2.49 21.69
CA GLU A 219 6.87 3.45 20.59
C GLU A 219 7.67 4.67 21.07
N GLU A 220 8.30 5.44 20.17
CA GLU A 220 9.04 6.66 20.55
C GLU A 220 8.12 7.68 21.25
N LYS A 221 6.87 7.78 20.79
CA LYS A 221 5.83 8.62 21.43
C LYS A 221 5.51 8.21 22.86
N ASP A 222 5.82 6.98 23.26
CA ASP A 222 5.63 6.52 24.63
C ASP A 222 6.64 7.12 25.60
N ILE A 223 7.79 7.63 25.11
CA ILE A 223 8.71 8.41 25.95
C ILE A 223 7.98 9.62 26.54
N GLN A 224 7.16 10.30 25.73
CA GLN A 224 6.36 11.42 26.22
C GLN A 224 5.26 10.95 27.17
N SER A 225 4.64 9.79 26.92
CA SER A 225 3.64 9.22 27.82
C SER A 225 4.21 8.90 29.21
N VAL A 226 5.44 8.36 29.27
CA VAL A 226 6.16 8.12 30.53
C VAL A 226 6.53 9.44 31.22
N LYS A 227 7.06 10.41 30.47
CA LYS A 227 7.36 11.75 31.00
C LYS A 227 6.12 12.45 31.56
N GLN A 228 4.98 12.31 30.88
CA GLN A 228 3.70 12.89 31.31
C GLN A 228 3.18 12.20 32.56
N TYR A 229 3.25 10.87 32.64
CA TYR A 229 2.87 10.12 33.83
C TYR A 229 3.65 10.59 35.08
N VAL A 230 4.97 10.82 34.93
CA VAL A 230 5.82 11.35 36.01
C VAL A 230 5.38 12.76 36.41
N LYS A 231 5.06 13.63 35.45
CA LYS A 231 4.55 14.98 35.74
C LYS A 231 3.23 14.93 36.52
N ASP A 232 2.28 14.12 36.06
CA ASP A 232 0.93 14.02 36.63
C ASP A 232 0.93 13.40 38.04
N ASN A 233 1.91 12.54 38.33
CA ASN A 233 2.01 11.82 39.60
C ASN A 233 3.17 12.28 40.48
N ASN A 234 3.85 13.38 40.13
CA ASN A 234 5.12 13.80 40.75
C ASN A 234 5.08 13.90 42.29
N LYS A 235 3.93 14.31 42.85
CA LYS A 235 3.72 14.44 44.31
C LYS A 235 3.53 13.10 45.03
N LYS A 236 3.23 12.02 44.30
CA LYS A 236 2.96 10.67 44.82
C LYS A 236 4.14 9.71 44.63
N LEU A 237 5.16 10.12 43.88
CA LEU A 237 6.35 9.30 43.59
C LEU A 237 7.46 9.56 44.60
N THR A 238 8.10 8.49 45.07
CA THR A 238 9.32 8.59 45.88
C THR A 238 10.51 9.02 45.03
N GLU A 239 11.57 9.54 45.66
CA GLU A 239 12.79 9.92 44.93
C GLU A 239 13.45 8.75 44.20
N ASP A 240 13.38 7.53 44.75
CA ASP A 240 13.90 6.34 44.09
C ASP A 240 13.04 5.93 42.88
N GLN A 241 11.71 6.08 42.96
CA GLN A 241 10.82 5.87 41.81
C GLN A 241 11.10 6.89 40.70
N LYS A 242 11.35 8.15 41.04
CA LYS A 242 11.72 9.18 40.06
C LYS A 242 13.03 8.83 39.35
N LYS A 243 14.04 8.33 40.08
CA LYS A 243 15.30 7.86 39.48
C LYS A 243 15.07 6.67 38.53
N GLU A 244 14.23 5.71 38.91
CA GLU A 244 13.87 4.58 38.04
C GLU A 244 13.10 5.03 36.78
N PHE A 245 12.24 6.05 36.88
CA PHE A 245 11.59 6.65 35.70
C PHE A 245 12.57 7.37 34.78
N VAL A 246 13.58 8.07 35.32
CA VAL A 246 14.66 8.66 34.52
C VAL A 246 15.43 7.57 33.77
N LYS A 247 15.82 6.49 34.46
CA LYS A 247 16.47 5.33 33.83
C LYS A 247 15.59 4.70 32.74
N LEU A 248 14.29 4.57 32.98
CA LEU A 248 13.35 4.05 31.99
C LEU A 248 13.34 4.92 30.73
N VAL A 249 13.22 6.24 30.90
CA VAL A 249 13.24 7.20 29.78
C VAL A 249 14.58 7.15 29.03
N ASP A 250 15.70 7.03 29.74
CA ASP A 250 17.03 6.92 29.12
C ASP A 250 17.20 5.65 28.30
N GLU A 251 16.77 4.49 28.82
CA GLU A 251 16.81 3.24 28.06
C GLU A 251 15.84 3.25 26.87
N MET A 252 14.69 3.91 27.00
CA MET A 252 13.79 4.16 25.88
C MET A 252 14.44 5.07 24.83
N ASN A 253 15.09 6.17 25.22
CA ASN A 253 15.82 7.04 24.29
C ASN A 253 16.95 6.27 23.58
N LYS A 254 17.66 5.38 24.27
CA LYS A 254 18.67 4.50 23.65
C LYS A 254 18.07 3.45 22.72
N MET A 255 16.81 3.06 22.92
CA MET A 255 16.10 2.15 22.02
C MET A 255 15.75 2.82 20.69
N TYR A 256 15.45 4.12 20.71
CA TYR A 256 15.18 4.94 19.52
C TYR A 256 16.37 5.79 19.09
N ALA A 257 17.56 5.52 19.63
CA ALA A 257 18.77 6.22 19.21
C ALA A 257 19.09 5.91 17.74
N PRO A 258 19.74 6.85 17.01
CA PRO A 258 20.17 6.61 15.64
C PRO A 258 20.95 5.30 15.51
N ILE A 259 20.73 4.58 14.41
CA ILE A 259 21.42 3.31 14.14
C ILE A 259 22.93 3.54 14.22
N GLU A 260 23.63 2.69 14.98
CA GLU A 260 25.08 2.74 15.11
C GLU A 260 25.77 1.80 14.11
N LEU A 261 27.00 2.14 13.70
CA LEU A 261 27.84 1.29 12.83
C LEU A 261 28.04 -0.13 13.39
N GLY A 262 28.05 -0.27 14.72
CA GLY A 262 28.13 -1.57 15.40
C GLY A 262 26.95 -2.49 15.12
N PHE A 263 25.76 -1.95 14.84
CA PHE A 263 24.58 -2.74 14.46
C PHE A 263 24.73 -3.31 13.05
N LEU A 264 25.16 -2.51 12.08
CA LEU A 264 25.45 -2.98 10.71
C LEU A 264 26.49 -4.11 10.72
N THR A 265 27.52 -4.00 11.57
CA THR A 265 28.54 -5.04 11.74
C THR A 265 27.95 -6.37 12.21
N LYS A 266 26.93 -6.34 13.09
CA LYS A 266 26.22 -7.55 13.55
C LYS A 266 25.40 -8.18 12.41
N LEU A 267 24.70 -7.37 11.61
CA LEU A 267 23.87 -7.85 10.49
C LEU A 267 24.68 -8.52 9.39
N ILE A 268 25.89 -8.03 9.09
CA ILE A 268 26.72 -8.64 8.03
C ILE A 268 27.54 -9.85 8.51
N LYS A 269 27.68 -10.05 9.82
CA LYS A 269 28.44 -11.17 10.40
C LYS A 269 27.98 -12.55 9.87
N PRO A 270 26.68 -12.90 9.89
CA PRO A 270 26.19 -14.21 9.42
C PRO A 270 26.23 -14.38 7.90
N LEU A 271 26.39 -13.30 7.12
CA LEU A 271 26.44 -13.39 5.65
C LEU A 271 27.65 -14.22 5.17
N PRO A 272 27.52 -14.96 4.04
CA PRO A 272 28.61 -15.72 3.45
C PRO A 272 29.87 -14.89 3.17
N LYS A 273 31.05 -15.52 3.25
CA LYS A 273 32.34 -14.83 3.06
C LYS A 273 32.52 -14.29 1.63
N ASP A 274 31.93 -14.96 0.64
CA ASP A 274 31.93 -14.60 -0.78
C ASP A 274 30.83 -13.60 -1.17
N SER A 275 30.07 -13.08 -0.20
CA SER A 275 29.03 -12.09 -0.47
C SER A 275 29.66 -10.73 -0.80
N GLU A 276 29.29 -10.18 -1.96
CA GLU A 276 29.71 -8.84 -2.35
C GLU A 276 29.06 -7.80 -1.45
N VAL A 277 27.79 -8.01 -1.08
CA VAL A 277 27.05 -7.20 -0.09
C VAL A 277 27.84 -7.10 1.21
N LYS A 278 28.35 -8.22 1.74
CA LYS A 278 29.15 -8.23 2.96
C LYS A 278 30.41 -7.39 2.82
N THR A 279 31.11 -7.52 1.70
CA THR A 279 32.37 -6.81 1.44
C THR A 279 32.13 -5.30 1.28
N LYS A 280 31.16 -4.90 0.46
CA LYS A 280 30.79 -3.50 0.24
C LYS A 280 30.32 -2.83 1.53
N THR A 281 29.46 -3.49 2.29
CA THR A 281 28.96 -2.95 3.58
C THR A 281 30.10 -2.81 4.59
N LYS A 282 31.04 -3.77 4.65
CA LYS A 282 32.21 -3.66 5.52
C LYS A 282 33.10 -2.47 5.13
N ASN A 283 33.31 -2.26 3.83
CA ASN A 283 34.08 -1.11 3.34
C ASN A 283 33.41 0.21 3.68
N PHE A 284 32.08 0.31 3.52
CA PHE A 284 31.29 1.46 3.92
C PHE A 284 31.42 1.77 5.42
N ILE A 285 31.30 0.75 6.27
CA ILE A 285 31.49 0.90 7.72
C ILE A 285 32.90 1.42 8.03
N ASN A 286 33.93 0.85 7.40
CA ASN A 286 35.32 1.24 7.65
C ASN A 286 35.66 2.65 7.14
N SER A 287 34.98 3.14 6.10
CA SER A 287 35.17 4.49 5.59
C SER A 287 34.51 5.58 6.46
N LYS A 288 33.73 5.20 7.47
CA LYS A 288 32.90 6.11 8.26
C LYS A 288 33.27 6.13 9.74
N LYS A 289 33.23 7.34 10.32
CA LYS A 289 33.34 7.55 11.77
C LYS A 289 31.98 7.44 12.47
N SER A 290 30.92 7.93 11.81
CA SER A 290 29.53 7.90 12.26
C SER A 290 28.59 7.79 11.06
N LEU A 291 27.31 7.48 11.33
CA LEU A 291 26.27 7.34 10.30
C LEU A 291 25.53 8.65 9.96
N GLY A 292 25.87 9.77 10.60
CA GLY A 292 25.35 11.09 10.25
C GLY A 292 26.21 11.80 9.20
N GLU A 293 25.62 12.75 8.48
CA GLU A 293 26.29 13.59 7.47
C GLU A 293 26.83 12.75 6.30
N LEU A 294 25.94 12.03 5.64
CA LEU A 294 26.29 11.26 4.44
C LEU A 294 26.69 12.20 3.28
N SER A 295 27.82 11.89 2.64
CA SER A 295 28.27 12.54 1.41
C SER A 295 27.62 11.90 0.18
N GLU A 296 27.75 12.53 -0.98
CA GLU A 296 27.27 11.98 -2.26
C GLU A 296 27.79 10.55 -2.53
N ILE A 297 29.05 10.28 -2.20
CA ILE A 297 29.67 8.95 -2.37
C ILE A 297 29.00 7.91 -1.48
N ASP A 298 28.57 8.31 -0.28
CA ASP A 298 27.91 7.43 0.67
C ASP A 298 26.51 7.05 0.22
N TYR A 299 25.74 8.02 -0.25
CA TYR A 299 24.42 7.75 -0.83
C TYR A 299 24.52 6.78 -2.00
N ASN A 300 25.47 7.00 -2.91
CA ASN A 300 25.70 6.10 -4.05
C ASN A 300 26.13 4.70 -3.58
N THR A 301 26.98 4.62 -2.56
CA THR A 301 27.43 3.34 -1.98
C THR A 301 26.27 2.57 -1.34
N LEU A 302 25.43 3.25 -0.56
CA LEU A 302 24.23 2.66 0.06
C LEU A 302 23.23 2.18 -0.99
N SER A 303 22.96 3.00 -2.01
CA SER A 303 22.08 2.65 -3.13
C SER A 303 22.61 1.42 -3.89
N ASP A 304 23.92 1.33 -4.10
CA ASP A 304 24.57 0.17 -4.72
C ASP A 304 24.44 -1.09 -3.88
N ILE A 305 24.69 -0.99 -2.58
CA ILE A 305 24.50 -2.12 -1.66
C ILE A 305 23.03 -2.58 -1.66
N LEU A 306 22.06 -1.67 -1.66
CA LEU A 306 20.63 -2.02 -1.70
C LEU A 306 20.24 -2.78 -2.97
N LEU A 307 20.70 -2.32 -4.14
CA LEU A 307 20.47 -3.05 -5.40
C LEU A 307 21.19 -4.41 -5.39
N LYS A 308 22.40 -4.47 -4.84
CA LYS A 308 23.16 -5.71 -4.72
C LYS A 308 22.46 -6.72 -3.80
N ILE A 309 21.87 -6.27 -2.69
CA ILE A 309 21.06 -7.11 -1.82
C ILE A 309 19.93 -7.76 -2.60
N ARG A 310 19.15 -6.98 -3.37
CA ARG A 310 18.04 -7.54 -4.17
C ARG A 310 18.52 -8.59 -5.17
N THR A 311 19.62 -8.31 -5.88
CA THR A 311 20.16 -9.23 -6.89
C THR A 311 20.83 -10.47 -6.28
N GLU A 312 21.48 -10.35 -5.12
CA GLU A 312 22.08 -11.50 -4.41
C GLU A 312 21.08 -12.33 -3.62
N THR A 313 19.90 -11.81 -3.27
CA THR A 313 18.93 -12.54 -2.44
C THR A 313 18.62 -13.93 -3.02
N LEU A 314 18.44 -14.03 -4.34
CA LEU A 314 18.16 -15.30 -5.01
C LEU A 314 19.40 -16.21 -5.20
N LYS A 315 20.63 -15.69 -5.04
CA LYS A 315 21.88 -16.48 -5.09
C LYS A 315 21.94 -17.49 -3.95
N TYR A 316 21.43 -17.14 -2.78
CA TYR A 316 21.41 -18.01 -1.60
C TYR A 316 20.08 -18.78 -1.53
N LYS A 317 20.08 -20.03 -1.06
CA LYS A 317 18.85 -20.84 -0.90
C LYS A 317 18.30 -20.86 0.53
N LYS A 318 19.15 -20.57 1.53
CA LYS A 318 18.76 -20.63 2.94
C LYS A 318 17.90 -19.42 3.32
N GLY A 319 16.71 -19.68 3.85
CA GLY A 319 15.79 -18.64 4.35
C GLY A 319 16.44 -17.68 5.34
N ASN A 320 17.25 -18.18 6.28
CA ASN A 320 17.94 -17.36 7.26
C ASN A 320 18.90 -16.33 6.61
N THR A 321 19.67 -16.75 5.62
CA THR A 321 20.61 -15.85 4.92
C THR A 321 19.86 -14.79 4.12
N ARG A 322 18.74 -15.15 3.51
CA ARG A 322 17.86 -14.18 2.83
C ARG A 322 17.21 -13.22 3.82
N LEU A 323 16.82 -13.68 5.01
CA LEU A 323 16.29 -12.83 6.06
C LEU A 323 17.35 -11.82 6.54
N ASP A 324 18.58 -12.26 6.79
CA ASP A 324 19.70 -11.38 7.16
C ASP A 324 19.95 -10.30 6.10
N LEU A 325 19.82 -10.64 4.81
CA LEU A 325 19.93 -9.68 3.70
C LEU A 325 18.77 -8.68 3.68
N LEU A 326 17.54 -9.13 3.89
CA LEU A 326 16.36 -8.24 3.96
C LEU A 326 16.46 -7.30 5.17
N ASP A 327 16.93 -7.80 6.31
CA ASP A 327 17.15 -6.99 7.51
C ASP A 327 18.21 -5.91 7.29
N LEU A 328 19.29 -6.27 6.61
CA LEU A 328 20.28 -5.31 6.17
C LEU A 328 19.65 -4.29 5.20
N SER A 329 18.84 -4.72 4.24
CA SER A 329 18.17 -3.83 3.28
C SER A 329 17.28 -2.80 3.99
N LEU A 330 16.45 -3.23 4.94
CA LEU A 330 15.57 -2.34 5.72
C LEU A 330 16.38 -1.36 6.56
N THR A 331 17.48 -1.81 7.16
CA THR A 331 18.34 -0.98 8.00
C THR A 331 19.06 0.09 7.17
N LEU A 332 19.60 -0.29 6.01
CA LEU A 332 20.29 0.64 5.10
C LEU A 332 19.33 1.65 4.47
N GLU A 333 18.11 1.23 4.13
CA GLU A 333 17.06 2.15 3.68
C GLU A 333 16.74 3.18 4.77
N ASN A 334 16.57 2.76 6.03
CA ASN A 334 16.26 3.68 7.13
C ASN A 334 17.38 4.73 7.36
N ILE A 335 18.64 4.30 7.29
CA ILE A 335 19.80 5.21 7.37
C ILE A 335 19.74 6.23 6.23
N LEU A 336 19.54 5.76 5.00
CA LEU A 336 19.46 6.61 3.82
C LEU A 336 18.28 7.59 3.95
N PHE A 337 17.08 7.11 4.28
CA PHE A 337 15.85 7.90 4.43
C PHE A 337 16.00 9.02 5.47
N THR A 338 16.62 8.73 6.62
CA THR A 338 16.82 9.72 7.70
C THR A 338 17.71 10.87 7.25
N GLU A 339 18.76 10.56 6.48
CA GLU A 339 19.77 11.55 6.07
C GLU A 339 19.39 12.30 4.78
N LEU A 340 18.51 11.76 3.94
CA LEU A 340 18.18 12.32 2.61
C LEU A 340 17.70 13.78 2.61
N ASN A 341 17.11 14.26 3.72
CA ASN A 341 16.73 15.66 3.88
C ASN A 341 17.93 16.61 3.81
N THR A 342 19.14 16.14 4.15
CA THR A 342 20.37 16.93 4.13
C THR A 342 20.99 17.06 2.74
N TRP A 343 20.66 16.15 1.81
CA TRP A 343 21.20 16.17 0.46
C TRP A 343 20.49 17.18 -0.43
N ALA A 344 20.97 18.43 -0.45
CA ALA A 344 20.44 19.50 -1.30
C ALA A 344 21.33 19.72 -2.55
N PRO A 345 20.92 19.27 -3.75
CA PRO A 345 21.70 19.47 -4.97
C PRO A 345 21.74 20.94 -5.38
N LYS A 346 22.94 21.48 -5.67
CA LYS A 346 23.17 22.87 -6.09
C LYS A 346 23.31 23.03 -7.59
N THR A 347 23.73 21.97 -8.28
CA THR A 347 23.96 21.96 -9.72
C THR A 347 23.07 20.95 -10.43
N LEU A 348 22.85 21.12 -11.73
CA LEU A 348 22.13 20.12 -12.54
C LEU A 348 22.81 18.74 -12.47
N SER A 349 24.14 18.74 -12.46
CA SER A 349 24.94 17.51 -12.30
C SER A 349 24.56 16.77 -11.02
N GLU A 350 24.61 17.44 -9.87
CA GLU A 350 24.24 16.86 -8.58
C GLU A 350 22.78 16.39 -8.56
N LEU A 351 21.87 17.16 -9.17
CA LEU A 351 20.45 16.80 -9.25
C LEU A 351 20.23 15.51 -10.08
N LEU A 352 20.92 15.37 -11.21
CA LEU A 352 20.87 14.18 -12.05
C LEU A 352 21.46 12.95 -11.33
N LYS A 353 22.56 13.13 -10.60
CA LYS A 353 23.15 12.05 -9.78
C LYS A 353 22.23 11.63 -8.65
N LYS A 354 21.63 12.59 -7.93
CA LYS A 354 20.62 12.30 -6.91
C LYS A 354 19.44 11.54 -7.50
N ASN A 355 18.93 11.97 -8.66
CA ASN A 355 17.87 11.29 -9.37
C ASN A 355 18.24 9.84 -9.73
N TYR A 356 19.44 9.59 -10.27
CA TYR A 356 19.91 8.24 -10.55
C TYR A 356 20.02 7.37 -9.28
N CYS A 357 20.67 7.90 -8.24
CA CYS A 357 20.87 7.21 -6.96
C CYS A 357 19.54 6.79 -6.31
N LEU A 358 18.56 7.69 -6.27
CA LEU A 358 17.25 7.39 -5.71
C LEU A 358 16.46 6.40 -6.58
N ALA A 359 16.52 6.50 -7.92
CA ALA A 359 15.90 5.52 -8.81
C ALA A 359 16.51 4.11 -8.63
N GLN A 360 17.83 4.03 -8.48
CA GLN A 360 18.53 2.78 -8.19
C GLN A 360 18.12 2.22 -6.81
N THR A 361 17.96 3.10 -5.82
CA THR A 361 17.48 2.71 -4.49
C THR A 361 16.07 2.13 -4.56
N LEU A 362 15.15 2.75 -5.31
CA LEU A 362 13.79 2.22 -5.55
C LEU A 362 13.81 0.82 -6.18
N ALA A 363 14.74 0.58 -7.10
CA ALA A 363 14.99 -0.76 -7.64
C ALA A 363 15.54 -1.71 -6.56
N GLY A 364 16.44 -1.27 -5.68
CA GLY A 364 16.96 -2.10 -4.59
C GLY A 364 15.91 -2.50 -3.55
N ILE A 365 14.96 -1.61 -3.23
CA ILE A 365 13.95 -1.84 -2.18
C ILE A 365 12.65 -2.50 -2.70
N GLY A 366 12.53 -2.75 -4.01
CA GLY A 366 11.38 -3.46 -4.56
C GLY A 366 10.31 -2.58 -5.20
N ASN A 367 10.37 -1.26 -5.04
CA ASN A 367 9.36 -0.35 -5.61
C ASN A 367 9.39 -0.32 -7.14
N LEU A 368 10.57 -0.48 -7.75
CA LEU A 368 10.74 -0.57 -9.20
C LEU A 368 11.21 -1.98 -9.55
N GLU A 369 10.67 -2.65 -10.56
CA GLU A 369 11.12 -3.99 -10.94
C GLU A 369 12.55 -3.99 -11.50
N LEU A 370 13.27 -5.11 -11.33
CA LEU A 370 14.65 -5.22 -11.84
C LEU A 370 14.71 -5.03 -13.36
N TRP A 371 13.74 -5.58 -14.10
CA TRP A 371 13.70 -5.41 -15.56
C TRP A 371 13.37 -3.97 -15.96
N GLU A 372 12.54 -3.25 -15.19
CA GLU A 372 12.27 -1.82 -15.41
C GLU A 372 13.54 -1.01 -15.17
N TRP A 373 14.25 -1.28 -14.08
CA TRP A 373 15.54 -0.68 -13.78
C TRP A 373 16.57 -0.88 -14.91
N GLU A 374 16.70 -2.10 -15.41
CA GLU A 374 17.61 -2.42 -16.50
C GLU A 374 17.30 -1.64 -17.79
N LYS A 375 16.03 -1.31 -18.04
CA LYS A 375 15.62 -0.49 -19.20
C LYS A 375 15.91 0.99 -19.02
N VAL A 376 15.89 1.51 -17.80
CA VAL A 376 16.02 2.95 -17.54
C VAL A 376 17.42 3.38 -17.14
N LYS A 377 18.22 2.49 -16.53
CA LYS A 377 19.50 2.85 -15.91
C LYS A 377 20.42 3.58 -16.88
N LEU A 378 20.58 3.10 -18.12
CA LEU A 378 21.50 3.72 -19.09
C LEU A 378 21.08 5.15 -19.43
N THR A 379 19.80 5.41 -19.67
CA THR A 379 19.30 6.77 -19.93
C THR A 379 19.52 7.70 -18.73
N LEU A 380 19.41 7.17 -17.52
CA LEU A 380 19.68 7.92 -16.29
C LEU A 380 21.19 8.13 -16.06
N THR A 381 22.06 7.17 -16.42
CA THR A 381 23.53 7.22 -16.20
C THR A 381 24.34 7.89 -17.31
N ALA A 382 23.95 7.76 -18.58
CA ALA A 382 24.74 8.08 -19.79
C ALA A 382 25.06 9.59 -19.99
N ASN A 383 25.03 10.36 -18.92
CA ASN A 383 24.70 11.77 -18.93
C ASN A 383 25.65 12.57 -18.02
N SER A 384 26.94 12.25 -18.10
CA SER A 384 28.04 13.06 -17.57
C SER A 384 28.05 14.43 -18.25
N VAL A 385 27.37 15.38 -17.60
CA VAL A 385 27.48 16.85 -17.51
C VAL A 385 28.05 17.69 -18.66
N ASP A 386 28.98 17.23 -19.48
CA ASP A 386 29.78 18.14 -20.30
C ASP A 386 29.09 18.67 -21.56
N LYS A 387 28.09 17.98 -22.15
CA LYS A 387 27.27 18.53 -23.26
C LYS A 387 25.91 17.83 -23.38
N LYS A 388 24.97 18.06 -22.45
CA LYS A 388 23.58 17.65 -22.72
C LYS A 388 22.95 18.56 -23.76
N ASN A 389 22.39 17.98 -24.81
CA ASN A 389 21.36 18.66 -25.59
C ASN A 389 20.05 18.66 -24.76
N ILE A 390 19.24 19.71 -24.88
CA ILE A 390 17.98 19.89 -24.14
C ILE A 390 17.03 18.67 -24.30
N ASP A 391 17.08 18.00 -25.45
CA ASP A 391 16.27 16.81 -25.75
C ASP A 391 16.60 15.62 -24.84
N GLU A 392 17.88 15.38 -24.54
CA GLU A 392 18.30 14.31 -23.63
C GLU A 392 17.83 14.59 -22.21
N LEU A 393 17.87 15.85 -21.81
CA LEU A 393 17.40 16.27 -20.50
C LEU A 393 15.87 16.10 -20.36
N ILE A 394 15.12 16.41 -21.43
CA ILE A 394 13.68 16.13 -21.51
C ILE A 394 13.43 14.62 -21.37
N GLN A 395 14.18 13.77 -22.07
CA GLN A 395 14.03 12.32 -21.99
C GLN A 395 14.27 11.79 -20.57
N VAL A 396 15.32 12.25 -19.88
CA VAL A 396 15.58 11.89 -18.49
C VAL A 396 14.41 12.31 -17.59
N ASN A 397 13.91 13.54 -17.75
CA ASN A 397 12.78 14.04 -16.96
C ASN A 397 11.50 13.20 -17.17
N GLU A 398 11.17 12.87 -18.42
CA GLU A 398 10.00 12.03 -18.73
C GLU A 398 10.15 10.60 -18.18
N LEU A 399 11.36 10.03 -18.26
CA LEU A 399 11.62 8.70 -17.70
C LEU A 399 11.55 8.70 -16.18
N SER A 400 12.08 9.74 -15.54
CA SER A 400 11.98 9.95 -14.09
C SER A 400 10.52 10.03 -13.62
N LYS A 401 9.65 10.72 -14.36
CA LYS A 401 8.21 10.75 -14.08
C LYS A 401 7.56 9.37 -14.20
N ARG A 402 7.97 8.54 -15.17
CA ARG A 402 7.48 7.16 -15.33
C ARG A 402 7.89 6.26 -14.17
N ILE A 403 9.10 6.41 -13.65
CA ILE A 403 9.56 5.64 -12.48
C ILE A 403 8.68 5.91 -11.26
N ILE A 404 8.21 7.15 -11.07
CA ILE A 404 7.23 7.48 -10.03
C ILE A 404 5.93 6.69 -10.23
N GLU A 405 5.43 6.62 -11.46
CA GLU A 405 4.19 5.91 -11.79
C GLU A 405 4.31 4.41 -11.50
N TRP A 406 5.37 3.78 -12.00
CA TRP A 406 5.64 2.36 -11.77
C TRP A 406 5.79 2.07 -10.27
N SER A 407 6.55 2.91 -9.56
CA SER A 407 6.78 2.76 -8.12
C SER A 407 5.50 2.91 -7.28
N ALA A 408 4.63 3.87 -7.60
CA ALA A 408 3.35 4.03 -6.91
C ALA A 408 2.38 2.89 -7.25
N ASN A 409 2.37 2.44 -8.51
CA ASN A 409 1.51 1.35 -8.94
C ASN A 409 1.97 -0.02 -8.40
N MET A 410 3.25 -0.21 -8.08
CA MET A 410 3.72 -1.40 -7.35
C MET A 410 2.98 -1.56 -6.01
N ILE A 411 2.83 -0.47 -5.26
CA ILE A 411 2.11 -0.47 -3.97
C ILE A 411 0.62 -0.78 -4.21
N ARG A 412 -0.01 -0.10 -5.17
CA ARG A 412 -1.44 -0.28 -5.48
C ARG A 412 -1.76 -1.68 -6.00
N SER A 413 -0.93 -2.23 -6.88
CA SER A 413 -1.13 -3.58 -7.41
C SER A 413 -0.93 -4.64 -6.32
N THR A 414 -0.05 -4.38 -5.36
CA THR A 414 0.17 -5.27 -4.22
C THR A 414 -1.03 -5.27 -3.26
N TYR A 415 -1.56 -4.11 -2.87
CA TYR A 415 -2.55 -4.00 -1.78
C TYR A 415 -3.97 -3.61 -2.20
N GLY A 416 -4.21 -3.26 -3.47
CA GLY A 416 -5.44 -2.60 -3.90
C GLY A 416 -6.73 -3.37 -3.61
N ASN A 417 -6.70 -4.70 -3.76
CA ASN A 417 -7.87 -5.54 -3.49
C ASN A 417 -8.25 -5.52 -2.00
N GLU A 418 -7.27 -5.75 -1.12
CA GLU A 418 -7.47 -5.75 0.33
C GLU A 418 -7.78 -4.36 0.87
N LEU A 419 -7.19 -3.32 0.27
CA LEU A 419 -7.50 -1.94 0.61
C LEU A 419 -8.96 -1.62 0.27
N ASN A 420 -9.44 -1.99 -0.92
CA ASN A 420 -10.84 -1.80 -1.30
C ASN A 420 -11.81 -2.56 -0.39
N LEU A 421 -11.44 -3.76 0.07
CA LEU A 421 -12.19 -4.50 1.07
C LEU A 421 -12.31 -3.70 2.38
N PHE A 422 -11.21 -3.13 2.87
CA PHE A 422 -11.19 -2.34 4.10
C PHE A 422 -11.93 -1.01 3.96
N LEU A 423 -11.80 -0.32 2.82
CA LEU A 423 -12.52 0.91 2.52
C LEU A 423 -14.03 0.76 2.60
N GLY A 424 -14.55 -0.45 2.40
CA GLY A 424 -15.96 -0.76 2.57
C GLY A 424 -16.50 -0.45 3.97
N PHE A 425 -15.70 -0.65 5.02
CA PHE A 425 -16.15 -0.50 6.42
C PHE A 425 -15.28 0.40 7.30
N GLU A 426 -14.06 0.74 6.87
CA GLU A 426 -13.10 1.58 7.61
C GLU A 426 -12.47 2.64 6.69
N PRO A 427 -13.10 3.83 6.55
CA PRO A 427 -12.67 4.88 5.61
C PRO A 427 -11.24 5.39 5.82
N ILE A 428 -10.74 5.39 7.06
CA ILE A 428 -9.37 5.85 7.36
C ILE A 428 -8.29 4.96 6.73
N ALA A 429 -8.63 3.75 6.25
CA ALA A 429 -7.73 2.90 5.50
C ALA A 429 -7.25 3.56 4.19
N HIS A 430 -7.99 4.54 3.66
CA HIS A 430 -7.65 5.28 2.44
C HIS A 430 -6.24 5.88 2.46
N GLY A 431 -5.74 6.31 3.62
CA GLY A 431 -4.40 6.87 3.76
C GLY A 431 -3.25 5.86 3.63
N PHE A 432 -3.53 4.55 3.57
CA PHE A 432 -2.50 3.50 3.60
C PHE A 432 -1.47 3.61 2.46
N ILE A 433 -1.92 3.88 1.23
CA ILE A 433 -1.01 3.99 0.08
C ILE A 433 -0.11 5.23 0.23
N ASP A 434 -0.67 6.36 0.65
CA ASP A 434 0.06 7.61 0.87
C ASP A 434 1.09 7.45 2.02
N ASP A 435 0.73 6.73 3.08
CA ASP A 435 1.66 6.38 4.17
C ASP A 435 2.85 5.57 3.67
N LYS A 436 2.61 4.48 2.89
CA LYS A 436 3.69 3.67 2.30
C LYS A 436 4.59 4.49 1.36
N ILE A 437 4.03 5.47 0.65
CA ILE A 437 4.80 6.39 -0.20
C ILE A 437 5.67 7.32 0.66
N ARG A 438 5.07 7.98 1.65
CA ARG A 438 5.74 8.96 2.51
C ARG A 438 6.81 8.36 3.41
N ALA A 439 6.60 7.13 3.86
CA ALA A 439 7.55 6.39 4.70
C ALA A 439 8.70 5.76 3.90
N SER A 440 8.83 6.04 2.60
CA SER A 440 9.84 5.43 1.73
C SER A 440 10.65 6.45 0.95
N VAL A 441 11.75 5.98 0.35
CA VAL A 441 12.61 6.76 -0.54
C VAL A 441 11.84 7.37 -1.74
N LEU A 442 10.67 6.83 -2.07
CA LEU A 442 9.82 7.31 -3.16
C LEU A 442 9.42 8.78 -2.98
N LEU A 443 9.14 9.23 -1.76
CA LEU A 443 8.84 10.64 -1.45
C LEU A 443 9.98 11.56 -1.92
N PHE A 444 11.21 11.23 -1.53
CA PHE A 444 12.40 12.00 -1.89
C PHE A 444 12.71 11.95 -3.38
N TYR A 445 12.43 10.81 -4.01
CA TYR A 445 12.52 10.68 -5.46
C TYR A 445 11.53 11.64 -6.15
N GLY A 446 10.26 11.64 -5.75
CA GLY A 446 9.24 12.56 -6.27
C GLY A 446 9.63 14.03 -6.17
N ASN A 447 10.21 14.43 -5.04
CA ASN A 447 10.73 15.80 -4.84
C ASN A 447 11.90 16.11 -5.79
N THR A 448 12.81 15.16 -5.99
CA THR A 448 13.96 15.29 -6.90
C THR A 448 13.51 15.41 -8.36
N VAL A 449 12.54 14.60 -8.79
CA VAL A 449 11.95 14.70 -10.13
C VAL A 449 11.22 16.02 -10.32
N SER A 450 10.55 16.53 -9.28
CA SER A 450 9.88 17.84 -9.34
C SER A 450 10.90 18.97 -9.56
N GLN A 451 12.02 18.97 -8.83
CA GLN A 451 13.14 19.91 -9.05
C GLN A 451 13.74 19.79 -10.46
N LEU A 452 13.91 18.56 -10.96
CA LEU A 452 14.41 18.33 -12.31
C LEU A 452 13.45 18.90 -13.35
N ASN A 453 12.15 18.65 -13.20
CA ASN A 453 11.14 19.18 -14.10
C ASN A 453 11.17 20.72 -14.12
N GLU A 454 11.28 21.36 -12.96
CA GLU A 454 11.40 22.83 -12.87
C GLU A 454 12.61 23.37 -13.63
N PHE A 455 13.77 22.72 -13.50
CA PHE A 455 14.96 23.09 -14.24
C PHE A 455 14.72 22.97 -15.76
N VAL A 456 14.17 21.84 -16.22
CA VAL A 456 13.87 21.61 -17.64
C VAL A 456 12.90 22.64 -18.19
N MET A 457 11.86 23.00 -17.45
CA MET A 457 10.89 24.01 -17.88
C MET A 457 11.53 25.38 -18.07
N LYS A 458 12.43 25.77 -17.16
CA LYS A 458 13.15 27.03 -17.22
C LYS A 458 14.02 27.13 -18.47
N GLU A 459 14.77 26.07 -18.79
CA GLU A 459 15.70 26.05 -19.94
C GLU A 459 14.98 26.02 -21.30
N ILE A 460 13.81 25.38 -21.40
CA ILE A 460 13.04 25.37 -22.67
C ILE A 460 12.36 26.73 -22.92
N GLY A 461 12.34 27.64 -21.94
CA GLY A 461 11.73 28.97 -22.08
C GLY A 461 10.22 28.93 -22.35
N GLN A 462 9.55 27.81 -22.02
CA GLN A 462 8.09 27.73 -22.17
C GLN A 462 7.44 28.58 -21.08
N LYS A 463 6.92 29.75 -21.48
CA LYS A 463 6.05 30.55 -20.63
C LYS A 463 4.68 29.91 -20.60
N ASN A 464 4.12 29.80 -19.40
CA ASN A 464 2.70 29.53 -19.25
C ASN A 464 1.90 30.69 -19.82
N GLU A 465 0.71 30.40 -20.31
CA GLU A 465 -0.25 31.37 -20.85
C GLU A 465 -1.58 31.20 -20.12
N VAL A 466 -1.65 31.70 -18.89
CA VAL A 466 -2.83 31.52 -18.02
C VAL A 466 -3.46 32.89 -17.82
N LEU A 467 -4.54 33.18 -18.56
CA LEU A 467 -5.43 34.35 -18.40
C LEU A 467 -4.73 35.71 -18.14
N ASN A 468 -3.51 35.89 -18.67
CA ASN A 468 -2.66 37.07 -18.42
C ASN A 468 -2.38 37.37 -16.94
N LEU A 469 -2.27 36.33 -16.09
CA LEU A 469 -1.88 36.48 -14.69
C LEU A 469 -0.48 37.11 -14.55
N ALA A 470 -0.21 37.84 -13.47
CA ALA A 470 1.09 38.48 -13.26
C ALA A 470 2.22 37.45 -13.00
N ASN A 471 1.91 36.36 -12.28
CA ASN A 471 2.87 35.36 -11.82
C ASN A 471 2.76 34.01 -12.54
N GLN A 472 2.54 34.03 -13.87
CA GLN A 472 2.38 32.81 -14.67
C GLN A 472 3.57 31.83 -14.58
N ASN A 473 4.78 32.34 -14.29
CA ASN A 473 5.99 31.52 -14.13
C ASN A 473 5.94 30.59 -12.91
N GLN A 474 5.06 30.84 -11.94
CA GLN A 474 4.92 30.03 -10.73
C GLN A 474 3.92 28.87 -10.91
N ILE A 475 3.22 28.83 -12.04
CA ILE A 475 2.28 27.76 -12.38
C ILE A 475 3.06 26.58 -12.93
N LYS A 476 2.78 25.36 -12.46
CA LYS A 476 3.51 24.16 -12.93
C LYS A 476 2.51 23.12 -13.40
N GLY A 477 2.53 22.78 -14.69
CA GLY A 477 1.73 21.70 -15.24
C GLY A 477 2.28 20.34 -14.79
N LEU A 478 1.39 19.46 -14.33
CA LEU A 478 1.76 18.15 -13.77
C LEU A 478 1.28 17.00 -14.64
N ASN A 479 -0.02 16.90 -14.89
CA ASN A 479 -0.64 15.90 -15.75
C ASN A 479 -1.13 16.53 -17.05
N PRO A 480 -0.72 16.00 -18.22
CA PRO A 480 -1.13 16.54 -19.50
C PRO A 480 -2.57 16.20 -19.82
N GLY A 481 -3.24 17.09 -20.53
CA GLY A 481 -4.62 16.96 -20.94
C GLY A 481 -5.19 18.31 -21.38
N TYR A 482 -6.43 18.32 -21.82
CA TYR A 482 -7.16 19.56 -22.08
C TYR A 482 -8.62 19.40 -21.70
N ALA A 483 -9.22 20.51 -21.29
CA ALA A 483 -10.59 20.57 -20.81
C ALA A 483 -11.21 21.92 -21.15
N LYS A 484 -12.53 21.93 -21.25
CA LYS A 484 -13.34 23.14 -21.38
C LYS A 484 -14.46 23.02 -20.37
N GLY A 485 -14.57 24.00 -19.48
CA GLY A 485 -15.53 23.97 -18.39
C GLY A 485 -15.63 25.30 -17.68
N GLU A 486 -16.59 25.42 -16.78
CA GLU A 486 -16.68 26.56 -15.86
C GLU A 486 -15.54 26.48 -14.83
N LEU A 487 -14.80 27.58 -14.66
CA LEU A 487 -13.76 27.70 -13.63
C LEU A 487 -14.41 27.99 -12.26
N VAL A 488 -14.17 27.13 -11.29
CA VAL A 488 -14.62 27.30 -9.90
C VAL A 488 -13.41 27.48 -9.00
N VAL A 489 -13.30 28.66 -8.38
CA VAL A 489 -12.20 29.02 -7.49
C VAL A 489 -12.69 28.99 -6.04
N ILE A 490 -12.03 28.19 -5.21
CA ILE A 490 -12.41 27.95 -3.81
C ILE A 490 -11.25 28.39 -2.90
N LYS A 491 -11.53 29.33 -1.99
CA LYS A 491 -10.59 29.75 -0.93
C LYS A 491 -10.94 29.03 0.37
N GLY A 492 -9.95 28.51 1.10
CA GLY A 492 -10.18 27.74 2.32
C GLY A 492 -10.57 26.27 2.11
N LEU A 493 -11.27 25.68 3.10
CA LEU A 493 -11.68 24.28 3.10
C LEU A 493 -12.93 24.07 2.24
N ALA A 494 -12.89 23.10 1.34
CA ALA A 494 -13.95 22.82 0.37
C ALA A 494 -14.94 21.73 0.84
N GLU A 495 -15.14 21.56 2.15
CA GLU A 495 -15.88 20.42 2.73
C GLU A 495 -17.35 20.35 2.29
N ASP A 496 -17.96 21.48 1.89
CA ASP A 496 -19.36 21.57 1.44
C ASP A 496 -19.55 21.76 -0.07
N VAL A 497 -18.50 21.59 -0.88
CA VAL A 497 -18.59 21.82 -2.33
C VAL A 497 -18.98 20.55 -3.08
N GLU A 498 -20.13 20.58 -3.76
CA GLU A 498 -20.52 19.50 -4.68
C GLU A 498 -19.73 19.60 -6.00
N PHE A 499 -18.82 18.64 -6.22
CA PHE A 499 -17.99 18.59 -7.44
C PHE A 499 -18.76 18.05 -8.64
N LYS A 500 -18.67 18.77 -9.76
CA LYS A 500 -19.27 18.40 -11.04
C LYS A 500 -18.20 18.01 -12.05
N SER A 501 -18.46 16.96 -12.82
CA SER A 501 -17.49 16.36 -13.73
C SER A 501 -17.11 17.24 -14.93
N ASP A 502 -17.93 18.25 -15.24
CA ASP A 502 -17.77 19.17 -16.37
C ASP A 502 -17.11 20.51 -16.01
N LYS A 503 -16.67 20.67 -14.74
CA LYS A 503 -16.07 21.91 -14.24
C LYS A 503 -14.57 21.79 -13.98
N ILE A 504 -13.88 22.93 -14.01
CA ILE A 504 -12.46 23.05 -13.72
C ILE A 504 -12.33 23.72 -12.35
N TYR A 505 -11.66 23.07 -11.41
CA TYR A 505 -11.58 23.54 -10.02
C TYR A 505 -10.18 24.06 -9.71
N ALA A 506 -10.12 25.22 -9.04
CA ALA A 506 -8.91 25.78 -8.46
C ALA A 506 -9.12 25.94 -6.94
N PHE A 507 -8.29 25.30 -6.10
CA PHE A 507 -8.46 25.38 -4.65
C PHE A 507 -7.14 25.55 -3.90
N GLU A 508 -7.25 26.15 -2.72
CA GLU A 508 -6.12 26.37 -1.81
C GLU A 508 -5.67 25.07 -1.13
N LYS A 509 -6.62 24.28 -0.62
CA LYS A 509 -6.33 22.98 -0.02
C LYS A 509 -7.13 21.87 -0.67
N PRO A 510 -6.48 20.75 -0.98
CA PRO A 510 -7.14 19.60 -1.53
C PRO A 510 -8.10 18.91 -0.56
N LEU A 511 -9.17 18.31 -1.11
CA LEU A 511 -10.02 17.39 -0.37
C LEU A 511 -9.49 15.95 -0.47
N ALA A 512 -9.68 15.19 0.60
CA ALA A 512 -9.28 13.79 0.65
C ALA A 512 -10.08 12.91 -0.34
N ASP A 513 -11.34 13.26 -0.61
CA ASP A 513 -12.26 12.51 -1.48
C ASP A 513 -12.82 13.39 -2.60
N LEU A 514 -11.97 13.63 -3.62
CA LEU A 514 -12.34 14.43 -4.77
C LEU A 514 -12.96 13.54 -5.87
N LYS A 515 -14.20 13.83 -6.27
CA LYS A 515 -14.82 13.19 -7.44
C LYS A 515 -14.09 13.58 -8.74
N PRO A 516 -14.17 12.77 -9.82
CA PRO A 516 -13.61 13.15 -11.12
C PRO A 516 -14.18 14.48 -11.63
N VAL A 517 -13.30 15.41 -12.02
CA VAL A 517 -13.64 16.73 -12.58
C VAL A 517 -12.94 16.94 -13.93
N ALA A 518 -13.32 17.99 -14.66
CA ALA A 518 -12.75 18.26 -15.98
C ALA A 518 -11.30 18.76 -15.92
N GLY A 519 -10.91 19.50 -14.87
CA GLY A 519 -9.55 20.00 -14.69
C GLY A 519 -9.28 20.47 -13.27
N LEU A 520 -8.00 20.44 -12.86
CA LEU A 520 -7.61 20.70 -11.47
C LEU A 520 -6.43 21.66 -11.34
N LEU A 521 -6.57 22.65 -10.45
CA LEU A 521 -5.49 23.53 -10.03
C LEU A 521 -5.43 23.60 -8.51
N THR A 522 -4.24 23.47 -7.93
CA THR A 522 -4.10 23.39 -6.47
C THR A 522 -2.99 24.29 -5.95
N VAL A 523 -3.22 25.04 -4.88
CA VAL A 523 -2.11 25.70 -4.16
C VAL A 523 -1.34 24.65 -3.37
N SER A 524 -0.06 24.53 -3.68
CA SER A 524 0.95 23.81 -2.89
C SER A 524 0.48 22.51 -2.18
N GLU A 525 0.18 21.48 -2.97
CA GLU A 525 0.71 20.13 -2.72
C GLU A 525 1.62 19.76 -3.90
N GLY A 526 2.81 20.35 -3.90
CA GLY A 526 3.79 20.33 -4.99
C GLY A 526 4.58 19.03 -5.17
N ASN A 527 4.03 17.88 -4.78
CA ASN A 527 4.68 16.59 -5.01
C ASN A 527 3.88 15.77 -6.03
N LEU A 528 4.57 15.24 -7.05
CA LEU A 528 4.02 14.35 -8.09
C LEU A 528 3.31 13.10 -7.54
N ILE A 529 3.46 12.84 -6.24
CA ILE A 529 2.94 11.67 -5.56
C ILE A 529 1.78 12.01 -4.58
N SER A 530 1.25 13.24 -4.59
CA SER A 530 0.08 13.57 -3.77
C SER A 530 -1.18 12.82 -4.24
N HIS A 531 -2.14 12.57 -3.34
CA HIS A 531 -3.36 11.81 -3.62
C HIS A 531 -4.12 12.34 -4.86
N ILE A 532 -4.20 13.67 -5.01
CA ILE A 532 -4.86 14.29 -6.16
C ILE A 532 -4.03 14.20 -7.43
N GLN A 533 -2.70 14.29 -7.33
CA GLN A 533 -1.84 14.10 -8.49
C GLN A 533 -1.99 12.70 -9.05
N LEU A 534 -2.06 11.73 -8.15
CA LEU A 534 -2.31 10.33 -8.43
C LEU A 534 -3.71 10.06 -9.02
N LEU A 535 -4.76 10.69 -8.50
CA LEU A 535 -6.12 10.62 -9.05
C LEU A 535 -6.19 11.22 -10.47
N ALA A 536 -5.73 12.47 -10.60
CA ALA A 536 -5.78 13.21 -11.85
C ALA A 536 -5.02 12.48 -12.96
N ARG A 537 -3.87 11.89 -12.62
CA ARG A 537 -3.06 11.09 -13.53
C ARG A 537 -3.77 9.82 -13.99
N ASN A 538 -4.40 9.07 -13.08
CA ASN A 538 -5.13 7.86 -13.41
C ASN A 538 -6.34 8.12 -14.33
N LEU A 539 -6.97 9.29 -14.19
CA LEU A 539 -8.17 9.66 -14.92
C LEU A 539 -7.89 10.57 -16.13
N GLY A 540 -6.63 10.91 -16.40
CA GLY A 540 -6.25 11.83 -17.48
C GLY A 540 -6.77 13.26 -17.30
N ILE A 541 -7.03 13.67 -16.06
CA ILE A 541 -7.51 15.01 -15.73
C ILE A 541 -6.31 15.98 -15.85
N PRO A 542 -6.37 16.99 -16.72
CA PRO A 542 -5.32 18.00 -16.77
C PRO A 542 -5.18 18.68 -15.42
N ASN A 543 -3.96 18.83 -14.93
CA ASN A 543 -3.75 19.51 -13.65
C ASN A 543 -2.45 20.31 -13.55
N ALA A 544 -2.46 21.30 -12.66
CA ALA A 544 -1.34 22.18 -12.39
C ALA A 544 -1.30 22.64 -10.94
N THR A 545 -0.12 23.00 -10.44
CA THR A 545 0.02 23.71 -9.17
C THR A 545 0.08 25.21 -9.38
N LEU A 546 -0.39 25.94 -8.38
CA LEU A 546 -0.47 27.40 -8.33
C LEU A 546 0.24 27.93 -7.09
N SER A 547 0.64 29.20 -7.13
CA SER A 547 0.91 29.98 -5.93
C SER A 547 -0.38 30.53 -5.35
N GLN A 548 -0.35 30.90 -4.06
CA GLN A 548 -1.51 31.54 -3.41
C GLN A 548 -1.94 32.80 -4.17
N GLU A 549 -0.97 33.63 -4.58
CA GLU A 549 -1.22 34.84 -5.36
C GLU A 549 -1.88 34.54 -6.71
N SER A 550 -1.46 33.46 -7.39
CA SER A 550 -2.09 33.03 -8.64
C SER A 550 -3.54 32.56 -8.44
N LEU A 551 -3.82 31.88 -7.32
CA LEU A 551 -5.19 31.49 -6.96
C LEU A 551 -6.06 32.73 -6.69
N ASP A 552 -5.51 33.72 -5.97
CA ASP A 552 -6.20 34.97 -5.67
C ASP A 552 -6.55 35.75 -6.95
N ASP A 553 -5.64 35.77 -7.93
CA ASP A 553 -5.93 36.40 -9.22
C ASP A 553 -6.95 35.60 -10.06
N LEU A 554 -6.91 34.27 -10.02
CA LEU A 554 -7.90 33.43 -10.71
C LEU A 554 -9.33 33.69 -10.22
N MET A 555 -9.51 34.19 -9.00
CA MET A 555 -10.82 34.53 -8.44
C MET A 555 -11.60 35.51 -9.33
N LYS A 556 -10.93 36.40 -10.07
CA LYS A 556 -11.54 37.35 -11.03
C LYS A 556 -12.23 36.66 -12.22
N PHE A 557 -11.95 35.38 -12.41
CA PHE A 557 -12.46 34.54 -13.49
C PHE A 557 -13.38 33.41 -12.98
N ASN A 558 -13.68 33.38 -11.68
CA ASN A 558 -14.62 32.43 -11.10
C ASN A 558 -16.00 32.50 -11.80
N GLY A 559 -16.59 31.34 -12.09
CA GLY A 559 -17.85 31.19 -12.81
C GLY A 559 -17.76 31.39 -14.33
N LYS A 560 -16.60 31.73 -14.89
CA LYS A 560 -16.42 31.90 -16.33
C LYS A 560 -16.07 30.57 -16.99
N LYS A 561 -16.53 30.36 -18.23
CA LYS A 561 -16.09 29.24 -19.07
C LYS A 561 -14.69 29.49 -19.59
N VAL A 562 -13.80 28.54 -19.33
CA VAL A 562 -12.40 28.58 -19.73
C VAL A 562 -12.02 27.34 -20.51
N PHE A 563 -11.11 27.52 -21.46
CA PHE A 563 -10.28 26.45 -21.99
C PHE A 563 -9.06 26.31 -21.10
N TYR A 564 -8.73 25.07 -20.74
CA TYR A 564 -7.59 24.74 -19.90
C TYR A 564 -6.83 23.57 -20.52
N ALA A 565 -5.52 23.73 -20.71
CA ALA A 565 -4.68 22.68 -21.25
C ALA A 565 -3.33 22.63 -20.55
N VAL A 566 -2.84 21.41 -20.37
CA VAL A 566 -1.52 21.11 -19.83
C VAL A 566 -0.81 20.24 -20.86
N SER A 567 0.35 20.69 -21.31
CA SER A 567 1.16 19.93 -22.28
C SER A 567 1.95 18.82 -21.59
N ARG A 568 2.43 17.83 -22.36
CA ARG A 568 3.38 16.82 -21.86
C ARG A 568 4.67 17.44 -21.32
N LYS A 569 5.06 18.57 -21.91
CA LYS A 569 6.21 19.37 -21.48
C LYS A 569 5.81 20.40 -20.40
N GLY A 570 4.78 20.18 -19.60
CA GLY A 570 4.49 21.00 -18.42
C GLY A 570 3.95 22.43 -18.67
N LYS A 571 3.95 22.94 -19.91
CA LYS A 571 3.30 24.22 -20.24
C LYS A 571 1.81 24.18 -19.94
N VAL A 572 1.33 25.21 -19.25
CA VAL A 572 -0.08 25.42 -18.91
C VAL A 572 -0.65 26.56 -19.74
N ILE A 573 -1.81 26.32 -20.35
CA ILE A 573 -2.57 27.30 -21.10
C ILE A 573 -3.96 27.38 -20.50
N MET A 574 -4.42 28.60 -20.19
CA MET A 574 -5.80 28.88 -19.81
C MET A 574 -6.29 30.15 -20.49
N LYS A 575 -7.41 30.04 -21.21
CA LYS A 575 -8.02 31.14 -21.97
C LYS A 575 -9.51 31.19 -21.72
N LEU A 576 -10.13 32.36 -21.85
CA LEU A 576 -11.59 32.44 -21.86
C LEU A 576 -12.13 31.77 -23.12
N GLU A 577 -13.35 31.23 -23.05
CA GLU A 577 -13.99 30.58 -24.20
C GLU A 577 -13.99 31.46 -25.47
N LYS A 578 -14.16 32.77 -25.31
CA LYS A 578 -14.14 33.75 -26.41
C LYS A 578 -12.77 33.93 -27.07
N ASP A 579 -11.68 33.63 -26.33
CA ASP A 579 -10.30 33.86 -26.77
C ASP A 579 -9.67 32.55 -27.30
N MET A 580 -10.45 31.47 -27.41
CA MET A 580 -10.03 30.22 -28.02
C MET A 580 -9.80 30.39 -29.53
N THR A 581 -8.70 29.83 -30.02
CA THR A 581 -8.42 29.68 -31.46
C THR A 581 -9.36 28.66 -32.10
N GLU A 582 -9.51 28.69 -33.43
CA GLU A 582 -10.33 27.70 -34.14
C GLU A 582 -9.83 26.26 -33.93
N ILE A 583 -8.52 26.04 -33.84
CA ILE A 583 -7.94 24.72 -33.52
C ILE A 583 -8.41 24.26 -32.13
N GLU A 584 -8.33 25.14 -31.12
CA GLU A 584 -8.76 24.84 -29.75
C GLU A 584 -10.28 24.61 -29.67
N LYS A 585 -11.09 25.37 -30.42
CA LYS A 585 -12.54 25.13 -30.50
C LYS A 585 -12.84 23.78 -31.15
N ASN A 586 -12.08 23.41 -32.19
CA ASN A 586 -12.26 22.14 -32.89
C ASN A 586 -11.95 20.92 -32.02
N LEU A 587 -11.10 21.06 -30.98
CA LEU A 587 -10.89 20.00 -29.98
C LEU A 587 -12.19 19.58 -29.26
N PHE A 588 -13.18 20.48 -29.20
CA PHE A 588 -14.48 20.23 -28.57
C PHE A 588 -15.65 20.29 -29.56
N ALA A 589 -15.43 20.73 -30.80
CA ALA A 589 -16.44 20.72 -31.87
C ALA A 589 -16.80 19.29 -32.27
N VAL A 590 -15.83 18.37 -32.17
CA VAL A 590 -16.11 16.94 -32.17
C VAL A 590 -16.60 16.54 -30.77
N LYS A 591 -17.80 16.98 -30.42
CA LYS A 591 -18.70 16.03 -29.76
C LYS A 591 -18.93 14.94 -30.79
N LYS A 592 -18.03 13.95 -30.84
CA LYS A 592 -18.52 12.60 -30.97
C LYS A 592 -19.30 12.37 -29.68
N GLU A 593 -20.52 12.92 -29.64
CA GLU A 593 -21.60 12.06 -29.21
C GLU A 593 -21.34 10.76 -29.95
N ILE A 594 -21.03 9.72 -29.20
CA ILE A 594 -21.21 8.38 -29.72
C ILE A 594 -22.74 8.24 -29.83
N THR A 595 -23.33 8.97 -30.78
CA THR A 595 -24.67 8.82 -31.34
C THR A 595 -24.63 7.90 -32.55
N GLU A 596 -23.49 7.25 -32.82
CA GLU A 596 -23.61 5.81 -33.00
C GLU A 596 -24.11 5.26 -31.68
N ILE A 597 -25.44 5.28 -31.48
CA ILE A 597 -26.08 4.10 -30.93
C ILE A 597 -25.40 2.99 -31.71
N PHE A 598 -24.50 2.25 -31.07
CA PHE A 598 -23.95 1.03 -31.64
C PHE A 598 -25.18 0.24 -32.00
N ASN A 599 -25.58 0.32 -33.27
CA ASN A 599 -26.72 -0.43 -33.74
C ASN A 599 -26.16 -1.83 -33.74
N VAL A 600 -26.36 -2.53 -32.63
CA VAL A 600 -25.91 -3.90 -32.48
C VAL A 600 -26.49 -4.60 -33.70
N PRO A 601 -25.67 -5.18 -34.59
CA PRO A 601 -26.18 -5.83 -35.79
C PRO A 601 -26.98 -7.06 -35.37
N THR A 602 -28.25 -6.85 -35.02
CA THR A 602 -29.17 -7.86 -34.52
C THR A 602 -29.54 -8.86 -35.61
N ASP A 603 -29.39 -8.46 -36.87
CA ASP A 603 -29.52 -9.29 -38.06
C ASP A 603 -28.55 -10.48 -38.06
N LYS A 604 -27.39 -10.33 -37.42
CA LYS A 604 -26.37 -11.38 -37.35
C LYS A 604 -26.49 -12.27 -36.11
N LEU A 605 -27.33 -11.90 -35.13
CA LEU A 605 -27.46 -12.65 -33.88
C LEU A 605 -28.23 -13.97 -34.11
N LYS A 606 -27.58 -15.09 -33.83
CA LYS A 606 -28.22 -16.41 -33.76
C LYS A 606 -28.81 -16.63 -32.38
N LEU A 607 -30.06 -16.21 -32.23
CA LEU A 607 -30.83 -16.32 -30.98
C LEU A 607 -31.60 -17.63 -30.82
N ASN A 608 -31.46 -18.54 -31.78
CA ASN A 608 -32.07 -19.88 -31.77
C ASN A 608 -31.13 -20.97 -31.24
N GLU A 609 -29.85 -20.64 -30.99
CA GLU A 609 -28.90 -21.57 -30.39
C GLU A 609 -28.94 -21.45 -28.87
N ASN A 610 -29.44 -22.50 -28.20
CA ASN A 610 -29.67 -22.50 -26.75
C ASN A 610 -28.80 -23.54 -26.02
N LYS A 611 -27.93 -24.26 -26.74
CA LYS A 611 -27.01 -25.23 -26.15
C LYS A 611 -25.69 -24.57 -25.82
N ILE A 612 -25.12 -24.96 -24.68
CA ILE A 612 -23.76 -24.58 -24.30
C ILE A 612 -22.78 -25.02 -25.40
N ILE A 613 -21.91 -24.09 -25.82
CA ILE A 613 -20.94 -24.31 -26.89
C ILE A 613 -19.57 -24.52 -26.28
N ASP A 614 -18.92 -25.62 -26.64
CA ASP A 614 -17.52 -25.88 -26.29
C ASP A 614 -16.61 -24.79 -26.89
N LEU A 615 -15.72 -24.23 -26.07
CA LEU A 615 -14.80 -23.15 -26.47
C LEU A 615 -13.95 -23.52 -27.69
N ARG A 616 -13.62 -24.80 -27.88
CA ARG A 616 -12.84 -25.30 -29.05
C ARG A 616 -13.58 -25.12 -30.38
N LYS A 617 -14.91 -25.08 -30.33
CA LYS A 617 -15.78 -24.95 -31.51
C LYS A 617 -15.99 -23.50 -31.93
N LEU A 618 -15.57 -22.53 -31.12
CA LEU A 618 -15.68 -21.12 -31.41
C LEU A 618 -14.46 -20.58 -32.18
N LYS A 619 -14.72 -19.64 -33.07
CA LYS A 619 -13.74 -18.86 -33.83
C LYS A 619 -14.09 -17.38 -33.77
N SER A 620 -13.17 -16.53 -34.21
CA SER A 620 -13.37 -15.08 -34.27
C SER A 620 -14.64 -14.66 -35.03
N LYS A 621 -15.05 -15.42 -36.06
CA LYS A 621 -16.28 -15.19 -36.83
C LYS A 621 -17.59 -15.34 -36.03
N ASP A 622 -17.54 -16.02 -34.89
CA ASP A 622 -18.73 -16.24 -34.03
C ASP A 622 -18.97 -15.04 -33.08
N SER A 623 -18.04 -14.08 -33.06
CA SER A 623 -18.14 -12.81 -32.35
C SER A 623 -19.31 -11.98 -32.87
N GLY A 624 -20.24 -11.64 -31.97
CA GLY A 624 -21.43 -10.86 -32.32
C GLY A 624 -22.46 -11.65 -33.13
N VAL A 625 -22.30 -12.99 -33.24
CA VAL A 625 -23.25 -13.91 -33.87
C VAL A 625 -23.83 -14.86 -32.82
N LEU A 626 -22.97 -15.64 -32.15
CA LEU A 626 -23.38 -16.61 -31.12
C LEU A 626 -23.02 -16.13 -29.71
N CYS A 627 -21.91 -15.41 -29.57
CA CYS A 627 -21.38 -14.94 -28.29
C CYS A 627 -20.60 -13.63 -28.43
N GLY A 628 -20.21 -13.04 -27.30
CA GLY A 628 -19.42 -11.80 -27.30
C GLY A 628 -17.99 -11.99 -27.83
N PRO A 629 -17.30 -10.87 -28.17
CA PRO A 629 -15.97 -10.90 -28.78
C PRO A 629 -14.90 -11.56 -27.91
N LYS A 630 -15.02 -11.45 -26.57
CA LYS A 630 -14.09 -12.09 -25.63
C LYS A 630 -14.11 -13.61 -25.76
N ALA A 631 -15.30 -14.20 -25.79
CA ALA A 631 -15.49 -15.64 -25.89
C ALA A 631 -15.04 -16.18 -27.26
N ALA A 632 -15.39 -15.48 -28.34
CA ALA A 632 -15.01 -15.84 -29.70
C ALA A 632 -13.48 -15.76 -29.93
N ASN A 633 -12.84 -14.69 -29.45
CA ASN A 633 -11.38 -14.53 -29.55
C ASN A 633 -10.63 -15.51 -28.65
N LEU A 634 -11.16 -15.82 -27.47
CA LEU A 634 -10.59 -16.85 -26.61
C LEU A 634 -10.71 -18.25 -27.25
N GLY A 635 -11.83 -18.56 -27.92
CA GLY A 635 -11.99 -19.79 -28.70
C GLY A 635 -11.03 -19.86 -29.90
N GLN A 636 -10.81 -18.72 -30.57
CA GLN A 636 -9.79 -18.60 -31.62
C GLN A 636 -8.39 -18.89 -31.08
N LEU A 637 -8.02 -18.31 -29.94
CA LEU A 637 -6.74 -18.56 -29.29
C LEU A 637 -6.62 -20.01 -28.83
N LYS A 638 -7.68 -20.60 -28.27
CA LYS A 638 -7.73 -22.02 -27.88
C LYS A 638 -7.50 -22.94 -29.08
N SER A 639 -7.99 -22.56 -30.26
CA SER A 639 -7.72 -23.30 -31.49
C SER A 639 -6.28 -23.20 -31.98
N MET A 640 -5.64 -22.04 -31.77
CA MET A 640 -4.27 -21.79 -32.24
C MET A 640 -3.23 -22.34 -31.26
N PHE A 641 -3.56 -22.33 -29.97
CA PHE A 641 -2.68 -22.72 -28.86
C PHE A 641 -3.44 -23.64 -27.90
N PRO A 642 -3.75 -24.89 -28.32
CA PRO A 642 -4.60 -25.79 -27.56
C PRO A 642 -4.06 -26.12 -26.15
N ASP A 643 -2.74 -26.14 -25.97
CA ASP A 643 -2.13 -26.50 -24.69
C ASP A 643 -1.87 -25.29 -23.76
N ASN A 644 -1.92 -24.06 -24.28
CA ASN A 644 -1.62 -22.83 -23.54
C ASN A 644 -2.86 -22.02 -23.16
N VAL A 645 -4.04 -22.43 -23.63
CA VAL A 645 -5.32 -21.79 -23.31
C VAL A 645 -6.20 -22.81 -22.62
N VAL A 646 -6.83 -22.44 -21.51
CA VAL A 646 -7.66 -23.35 -20.69
C VAL A 646 -8.89 -23.84 -21.46
N GLU A 647 -9.40 -25.03 -21.10
CA GLU A 647 -10.70 -25.49 -21.58
C GLU A 647 -11.83 -24.63 -21.02
N GLY A 648 -12.92 -24.56 -21.76
CA GLY A 648 -14.09 -23.82 -21.32
C GLY A 648 -15.30 -24.07 -22.20
N PHE A 649 -16.39 -23.44 -21.82
CA PHE A 649 -17.61 -23.42 -22.59
C PHE A 649 -18.22 -22.02 -22.57
N VAL A 650 -19.12 -21.78 -23.50
CA VAL A 650 -19.75 -20.48 -23.71
C VAL A 650 -21.25 -20.69 -23.79
N ILE A 651 -21.98 -19.88 -23.03
CA ILE A 651 -23.43 -19.80 -23.08
C ILE A 651 -23.78 -18.84 -24.24
N PRO A 652 -24.48 -19.30 -25.29
CA PRO A 652 -24.81 -18.46 -26.44
C PRO A 652 -25.90 -17.45 -26.12
N PHE A 653 -26.03 -16.42 -26.96
CA PHE A 653 -27.06 -15.38 -26.82
C PHE A 653 -28.50 -15.93 -26.80
N GLY A 654 -28.78 -17.04 -27.48
CA GLY A 654 -30.11 -17.67 -27.47
C GLY A 654 -30.55 -18.15 -26.09
N THR A 655 -29.64 -18.72 -25.30
CA THR A 655 -29.93 -19.13 -23.91
C THR A 655 -30.29 -17.93 -23.03
N PHE A 656 -29.61 -16.79 -23.21
CA PHE A 656 -29.96 -15.57 -22.47
C PHE A 656 -31.33 -15.03 -22.87
N LYS A 657 -31.68 -15.07 -24.16
CA LYS A 657 -33.04 -14.71 -24.62
C LYS A 657 -34.10 -15.63 -24.01
N GLU A 658 -33.85 -16.93 -23.98
CA GLU A 658 -34.76 -17.90 -23.36
C GLU A 658 -34.99 -17.59 -21.88
N HIS A 659 -33.92 -17.27 -21.14
CA HIS A 659 -34.02 -16.85 -19.76
C HIS A 659 -34.80 -15.54 -19.58
N MET A 660 -34.55 -14.53 -20.42
CA MET A 660 -35.25 -13.25 -20.36
C MET A 660 -36.74 -13.34 -20.74
N ASN A 661 -37.14 -14.38 -21.46
CA ASN A 661 -38.53 -14.68 -21.79
C ASN A 661 -39.29 -15.43 -20.69
N GLN A 662 -38.63 -15.82 -19.59
CA GLN A 662 -39.29 -16.45 -18.46
C GLN A 662 -40.19 -15.43 -17.75
N MET A 663 -41.41 -15.84 -17.37
CA MET A 663 -42.26 -15.02 -16.52
C MET A 663 -41.63 -14.90 -15.14
N ILE A 664 -41.49 -13.68 -14.65
CA ILE A 664 -41.01 -13.41 -13.29
C ILE A 664 -42.13 -13.79 -12.32
N PRO A 665 -41.94 -14.73 -11.38
CA PRO A 665 -42.99 -15.12 -10.45
C PRO A 665 -43.47 -13.91 -9.64
N GLY A 666 -44.78 -13.62 -9.71
CA GLY A 666 -45.41 -12.51 -8.97
C GLY A 666 -45.58 -11.19 -9.76
N LYS A 667 -45.42 -11.21 -11.10
CA LYS A 667 -45.87 -10.13 -11.99
C LYS A 667 -46.70 -10.66 -13.14
#